data_AF-M5T2L1-F1
#
_entry.id   AF-M5T2L1-F1
#
_cell.length_a   1.000
_cell.length_b   1.000
_cell.length_c   1.000
_cell.angle_alpha   90.00
_cell.angle_beta   90.00
_cell.angle_gamma   90.00
#
_symmetry.space_group_name_H-M   'P 1'
#
loop_
_entity.id
_entity.type
_entity.pdbx_description
1 polymer ?
#
loop_
_entity_poly.entity_id
_entity_poly.type
_entity_poly.pdbx_seq_one_letter_code
_entity_poly.pdbx_strand_id
1 'polypeptide(L)'
;MGRIQSSIGLVTGTDIVGTVDQLMAISAQPRDRLLSKAAEIQGQQQQIASLTATVIGVQLAGDSLGSASLFRSKKATSSNTDALSVSTNDNAIAGEHTVRTLQTAATHNIQSAQRYEAQDEALGLTGSLTIQPSGFVDDKVLLSTLNDGLGVQAGKIRLTDRSGATAEVDLSAARTIDDVLDAINDSGVDIQATTSNGKIRLIDQTGKTDSNLRVEQLGNAETAADLGLWGIDEASSTVDGKEIDLPEGTTSLQGASLTQLGGGSGLGTLTDFDIELADGTSANIDVSSAGSLGEVIDAINGSGLELIARINDAGNGIRLRDVSGGAGSFTVSSSDETAANLGIDGTTDDSIIDGADLNLQTVSLDTQLSDLNQGRGVGTGSFTITDSDGDTGAINISVDEIETVGDLIDKINGLSINVTASINEAGDGIVITDNAAGTGALKISDTGTGEVASKLGIEGTAESDTLVGSEATTIEITADDTLDSIVEKINESGRYADASVIANDDGTYSLQIRANKGGETGRIGVNTSGLELNLRTASQGRDAVISIATEGGTTRFLNSSDGVFEDSITGLDFTVKEVSTNPIQVSVADDPGAAVTAIKRFAEQYNKLVDLIDEVTFYDADNQEVGLLFGSTETLRIQNGYSRLLTSSVSGAGDIKSLAQLGIRLDETGKLAVDETKLTDALNEDADAVNEFFNRTNDDDENIGMVGMLSDLADRYAGTDSGMLINKTQTLNTQLERNNERVDSMNTRLESQREQLLKNYYAMEEAIAKIQSNSSYASGISYIGNDY
;
A
#
# COMPACT_ATOMS: atom_id res chain seq x y z
N MET A 1 -31.27 -60.83 -54.73
CA MET A 1 -31.80 -60.22 -55.98
C MET A 1 -32.28 -58.83 -55.64
N GLY A 2 -31.57 -57.79 -56.08
CA GLY A 2 -31.96 -56.40 -55.85
C GLY A 2 -33.24 -56.07 -56.61
N ARG A 3 -34.32 -55.77 -55.89
CA ARG A 3 -35.56 -55.27 -56.49
C ARG A 3 -35.33 -53.78 -56.77
N ILE A 4 -35.45 -53.38 -58.03
CA ILE A 4 -35.32 -51.99 -58.47
C ILE A 4 -36.43 -51.18 -57.78
N GLN A 5 -36.06 -50.30 -56.83
CA GLN A 5 -36.95 -49.28 -56.28
C GLN A 5 -37.08 -48.16 -57.33
N SER A 6 -38.08 -48.26 -58.21
CA SER A 6 -38.41 -47.19 -59.15
C SER A 6 -39.28 -46.15 -58.44
N SER A 7 -38.93 -44.87 -58.56
CA SER A 7 -39.72 -43.75 -58.01
C SER A 7 -41.08 -43.58 -58.71
N ILE A 8 -41.15 -44.04 -59.96
CA ILE A 8 -42.34 -44.03 -60.80
C ILE A 8 -42.80 -45.48 -61.01
N GLY A 9 -44.11 -45.75 -60.90
CA GLY A 9 -44.71 -47.05 -61.17
C GLY A 9 -44.34 -47.53 -62.57
N LEU A 10 -43.66 -48.68 -62.66
CA LEU A 10 -43.11 -49.20 -63.92
C LEU A 10 -44.21 -49.60 -64.93
N VAL A 11 -45.44 -49.79 -64.46
CA VAL A 11 -46.57 -50.27 -65.27
C VAL A 11 -47.64 -49.19 -65.46
N THR A 12 -47.85 -48.35 -64.45
CA THR A 12 -48.90 -47.32 -64.46
C THR A 12 -48.39 -45.91 -64.79
N GLY A 13 -47.07 -45.67 -64.67
CA GLY A 13 -46.48 -44.34 -64.80
C GLY A 13 -46.78 -43.40 -63.63
N THR A 14 -47.38 -43.88 -62.54
CA THR A 14 -47.75 -43.03 -61.38
C THR A 14 -46.55 -42.68 -60.51
N ASP A 15 -46.46 -41.45 -60.04
CA ASP A 15 -45.46 -41.02 -59.06
C ASP A 15 -45.83 -41.53 -57.66
N ILE A 16 -45.28 -42.70 -57.33
CA ILE A 16 -45.57 -43.40 -56.07
C ILE A 16 -44.92 -42.64 -54.91
N VAL A 17 -43.67 -42.19 -55.08
CA VAL A 17 -42.95 -41.49 -54.01
C VAL A 17 -43.59 -40.14 -53.74
N GLY A 18 -43.91 -39.35 -54.76
CA GLY A 18 -44.59 -38.06 -54.60
C GLY A 18 -45.98 -38.17 -53.97
N THR A 19 -46.75 -39.22 -54.30
CA THR A 19 -48.07 -39.46 -53.65
C THR A 19 -47.92 -39.86 -52.18
N VAL A 20 -46.95 -40.74 -51.87
CA VAL A 20 -46.64 -41.11 -50.49
C VAL A 20 -46.15 -39.89 -49.71
N ASP A 21 -45.29 -39.05 -50.28
CA ASP A 21 -44.82 -37.81 -49.66
C ASP A 21 -45.98 -36.86 -49.30
N GLN A 22 -46.95 -36.69 -50.21
CA GLN A 22 -48.14 -35.86 -49.94
C GLN A 22 -49.01 -36.43 -48.80
N LEU A 23 -49.21 -37.77 -48.76
CA LEU A 23 -49.95 -38.43 -47.69
C LEU A 23 -49.21 -38.36 -46.34
N MET A 24 -47.88 -38.49 -46.39
CA MET A 24 -47.02 -38.33 -45.22
C MET A 24 -47.02 -36.89 -44.71
N ALA A 25 -47.05 -35.89 -45.59
CA ALA A 25 -47.14 -34.48 -45.21
C ALA A 25 -48.45 -34.16 -44.46
N ILE A 26 -49.58 -34.73 -44.90
CA ILE A 26 -50.86 -34.59 -44.16
C ILE A 26 -50.78 -35.31 -42.81
N SER A 27 -50.25 -36.53 -42.80
CA SER A 27 -50.11 -37.34 -41.58
C SER A 27 -49.15 -36.72 -40.56
N ALA A 28 -48.20 -35.92 -41.02
CA ALA A 28 -47.21 -35.22 -40.20
C ALA A 28 -47.74 -33.93 -39.52
N GLN A 29 -48.88 -33.37 -39.95
CA GLN A 29 -49.40 -32.12 -39.38
C GLN A 29 -49.51 -32.09 -37.84
N PRO A 30 -49.94 -33.16 -37.14
CA PRO A 30 -49.97 -33.16 -35.68
C PRO A 30 -48.58 -33.07 -35.03
N ARG A 31 -47.56 -33.68 -35.65
CA ARG A 31 -46.16 -33.56 -35.22
C ARG A 31 -45.66 -32.14 -35.46
N ASP A 32 -45.91 -31.59 -36.64
CA ASP A 32 -45.43 -30.25 -36.99
C ASP A 32 -46.03 -29.19 -36.06
N ARG A 33 -47.30 -29.34 -35.66
CA ARG A 33 -47.91 -28.51 -34.61
C ARG A 33 -47.21 -28.63 -33.25
N LEU A 34 -46.79 -29.85 -32.86
CA LEU A 34 -46.03 -30.05 -31.62
C LEU A 34 -44.63 -29.44 -31.72
N LEU A 35 -43.97 -29.52 -32.87
CA LEU A 35 -42.69 -28.86 -33.13
C LEU A 35 -42.81 -27.34 -33.04
N SER A 36 -43.83 -26.76 -33.67
CA SER A 36 -44.10 -25.32 -33.52
C SER A 36 -44.37 -24.94 -32.07
N LYS A 37 -45.10 -25.77 -31.31
CA LYS A 37 -45.34 -25.52 -29.89
C LYS A 37 -44.08 -25.65 -29.05
N ALA A 38 -43.20 -26.61 -29.37
CA ALA A 38 -41.90 -26.77 -28.72
C ALA A 38 -41.01 -25.54 -28.94
N ALA A 39 -40.97 -25.00 -30.18
CA ALA A 39 -40.24 -23.77 -30.49
C ALA A 39 -40.81 -22.55 -29.72
N GLU A 40 -42.13 -22.44 -29.60
CA GLU A 40 -42.77 -21.39 -28.78
C GLU A 40 -42.38 -21.51 -27.30
N ILE A 41 -42.42 -22.73 -26.74
CA ILE A 41 -42.00 -22.99 -25.34
C ILE A 41 -40.52 -22.62 -25.13
N GLN A 42 -39.64 -22.95 -26.08
CA GLN A 42 -38.22 -22.57 -26.03
C GLN A 42 -38.05 -21.06 -26.06
N GLY A 43 -38.79 -20.35 -26.92
CA GLY A 43 -38.80 -18.88 -26.94
C GLY A 43 -39.27 -18.29 -25.60
N GLN A 44 -40.32 -18.86 -24.99
CA GLN A 44 -40.80 -18.45 -23.67
C GLN A 44 -39.75 -18.66 -22.57
N GLN A 45 -38.99 -19.75 -22.62
CA GLN A 45 -37.89 -19.98 -21.67
C GLN A 45 -36.80 -18.93 -21.79
N GLN A 46 -36.43 -18.54 -23.01
CA GLN A 46 -35.44 -17.48 -23.22
C GLN A 46 -35.94 -16.15 -22.65
N GLN A 47 -37.21 -15.80 -22.88
CA GLN A 47 -37.78 -14.57 -22.33
C GLN A 47 -37.90 -14.58 -20.80
N ILE A 48 -38.21 -15.74 -20.20
CA ILE A 48 -38.21 -15.88 -18.73
C ILE A 48 -36.79 -15.79 -18.15
N ALA A 49 -35.79 -16.34 -18.85
CA ALA A 49 -34.40 -16.19 -18.45
C ALA A 49 -33.97 -14.72 -18.49
N SER A 50 -34.31 -13.99 -19.57
CA SER A 50 -34.09 -12.54 -19.65
C SER A 50 -34.81 -11.80 -18.53
N LEU A 51 -36.07 -12.14 -18.22
CA LEU A 51 -36.83 -11.52 -17.15
C LEU A 51 -36.19 -11.78 -15.77
N THR A 52 -35.71 -13.00 -15.53
CA THR A 52 -34.98 -13.37 -14.32
C THR A 52 -33.72 -12.54 -14.18
N ALA A 53 -32.94 -12.39 -15.26
CA ALA A 53 -31.73 -11.59 -15.27
C ALA A 53 -32.02 -10.11 -14.98
N THR A 54 -33.08 -9.53 -15.54
CA THR A 54 -33.43 -8.13 -15.27
C THR A 54 -33.97 -7.92 -13.85
N VAL A 55 -34.72 -8.87 -13.30
CA VAL A 55 -35.13 -8.85 -11.87
C VAL A 55 -33.90 -8.87 -10.95
N ILE A 56 -32.91 -9.74 -11.22
CA ILE A 56 -31.63 -9.75 -10.50
C ILE A 56 -30.86 -8.44 -10.70
N GLY A 57 -30.90 -7.86 -11.91
CA GLY A 57 -30.29 -6.56 -12.20
C GLY A 57 -30.86 -5.43 -11.34
N VAL A 58 -32.18 -5.44 -11.10
CA VAL A 58 -32.86 -4.52 -10.17
C VAL A 58 -32.43 -4.78 -8.73
N GLN A 59 -32.37 -6.05 -8.30
CA GLN A 59 -31.92 -6.45 -6.97
C GLN A 59 -30.51 -5.95 -6.69
N LEU A 60 -29.53 -6.26 -7.56
CA LEU A 60 -28.14 -5.83 -7.40
C LEU A 60 -27.99 -4.31 -7.38
N ALA A 61 -28.80 -3.58 -8.17
CA ALA A 61 -28.79 -2.12 -8.13
C ALA A 61 -29.39 -1.57 -6.84
N GLY A 62 -30.42 -2.21 -6.29
CA GLY A 62 -30.99 -1.86 -4.99
C GLY A 62 -30.07 -2.23 -3.82
N ASP A 63 -29.43 -3.39 -3.85
CA ASP A 63 -28.47 -3.83 -2.83
C ASP A 63 -27.26 -2.89 -2.76
N SER A 64 -26.88 -2.25 -3.87
CA SER A 64 -25.84 -1.21 -3.87
C SER A 64 -26.21 0.03 -3.04
N LEU A 65 -27.50 0.29 -2.85
CA LEU A 65 -28.02 1.31 -1.92
C LEU A 65 -27.99 0.83 -0.46
N GLY A 66 -27.59 -0.42 -0.21
CA GLY A 66 -27.46 -1.05 1.10
C GLY A 66 -26.38 -0.47 2.01
N SER A 67 -25.43 0.30 1.44
CA SER A 67 -24.28 0.82 2.18
C SER A 67 -24.58 2.14 2.87
N ALA A 68 -24.42 2.21 4.20
CA ALA A 68 -24.57 3.47 4.94
C ALA A 68 -23.52 4.52 4.55
N SER A 69 -22.30 4.10 4.21
CA SER A 69 -21.24 5.02 3.77
C SER A 69 -21.56 5.73 2.46
N LEU A 70 -22.45 5.16 1.63
CA LEU A 70 -22.89 5.77 0.38
C LEU A 70 -23.65 7.08 0.62
N PHE A 71 -24.41 7.16 1.71
CA PHE A 71 -25.22 8.34 2.04
C PHE A 71 -24.46 9.34 2.90
N ARG A 72 -23.45 8.88 3.64
CA ARG A 72 -22.61 9.71 4.53
C ARG A 72 -21.32 10.16 3.88
N SER A 73 -21.18 10.00 2.56
CA SER A 73 -19.96 10.38 1.85
C SER A 73 -19.68 11.85 2.00
N LYS A 74 -18.44 12.17 2.37
CA LYS A 74 -17.91 13.53 2.42
C LYS A 74 -16.99 13.77 1.24
N LYS A 75 -16.75 15.04 0.96
CA LYS A 75 -15.75 15.50 0.01
C LYS A 75 -14.93 16.62 0.63
N ALA A 76 -13.62 16.43 0.60
CA ALA A 76 -12.67 17.47 0.95
C ALA A 76 -12.23 18.24 -0.32
N THR A 77 -12.10 19.55 -0.20
CA THR A 77 -11.58 20.43 -1.25
C THR A 77 -10.42 21.25 -0.70
N SER A 78 -9.26 21.15 -1.34
CA SER A 78 -8.07 21.96 -1.02
C SER A 78 -8.08 23.29 -1.78
N SER A 79 -7.73 24.38 -1.11
CA SER A 79 -7.55 25.69 -1.74
C SER A 79 -6.27 25.78 -2.60
N ASN A 80 -5.36 24.79 -2.49
CA ASN A 80 -4.14 24.69 -3.28
C ASN A 80 -3.83 23.21 -3.59
N THR A 81 -4.36 22.71 -4.71
CA THR A 81 -4.23 21.31 -5.15
C THR A 81 -2.85 20.96 -5.71
N ASP A 82 -2.04 21.96 -6.04
CA ASP A 82 -0.68 21.79 -6.55
C ASP A 82 0.26 21.41 -5.40
N ALA A 83 0.08 21.99 -4.21
CA ALA A 83 0.86 21.68 -3.02
C ALA A 83 0.30 20.51 -2.19
N LEU A 84 -1.02 20.37 -2.12
CA LEU A 84 -1.70 19.41 -1.24
C LEU A 84 -2.95 18.83 -1.89
N SER A 85 -2.98 17.51 -2.10
CA SER A 85 -4.23 16.78 -2.34
C SER A 85 -4.80 16.23 -1.04
N VAL A 86 -6.13 16.17 -0.97
CA VAL A 86 -6.86 15.69 0.19
C VAL A 86 -7.97 14.74 -0.25
N SER A 87 -8.15 13.66 0.48
CA SER A 87 -9.30 12.76 0.42
C SER A 87 -9.90 12.57 1.81
N THR A 88 -11.09 11.99 1.84
CA THR A 88 -11.84 11.72 3.06
C THR A 88 -12.01 10.21 3.20
N ASN A 89 -11.84 9.69 4.40
CA ASN A 89 -12.29 8.36 4.76
C ASN A 89 -13.70 8.39 5.40
N ASP A 90 -14.19 7.23 5.83
CA ASP A 90 -15.55 7.08 6.36
C ASP A 90 -15.82 7.87 7.67
N ASN A 91 -14.77 8.34 8.34
CA ASN A 91 -14.85 9.10 9.60
C ASN A 91 -14.65 10.60 9.41
N ALA A 92 -14.63 11.09 8.17
CA ALA A 92 -14.38 12.50 7.86
C ALA A 92 -15.37 13.45 8.56
N ILE A 93 -14.83 14.41 9.30
CA ILE A 93 -15.61 15.42 10.02
C ILE A 93 -15.83 16.63 9.10
N ALA A 94 -17.09 17.06 8.95
CA ALA A 94 -17.42 18.25 8.19
C ALA A 94 -16.88 19.52 8.90
N GLY A 95 -16.29 20.43 8.13
CA GLY A 95 -15.70 21.65 8.68
C GLY A 95 -14.57 22.22 7.82
N GLU A 96 -13.98 23.30 8.33
CA GLU A 96 -12.79 23.92 7.74
C GLU A 96 -11.54 23.52 8.53
N HIS A 97 -10.52 23.09 7.80
CA HIS A 97 -9.21 22.78 8.34
C HIS A 97 -8.16 23.65 7.65
N THR A 98 -7.21 24.15 8.43
CA THR A 98 -6.05 24.88 7.93
C THR A 98 -4.84 23.96 7.96
N VAL A 99 -4.28 23.69 6.78
CA VAL A 99 -3.10 22.82 6.62
C VAL A 99 -1.93 23.64 6.08
N ARG A 100 -0.72 23.38 6.58
CA ARG A 100 0.51 23.90 5.98
C ARG A 100 1.44 22.73 5.68
N THR A 101 1.90 22.65 4.45
CA THR A 101 2.94 21.71 4.04
C THR A 101 4.28 22.34 4.34
N LEU A 102 4.99 21.80 5.34
CA LEU A 102 6.19 22.41 5.90
C LEU A 102 7.47 21.79 5.34
N GLN A 103 7.40 20.52 4.93
CA GLN A 103 8.51 19.75 4.38
C GLN A 103 7.94 18.62 3.51
N THR A 104 8.60 18.31 2.40
CA THR A 104 8.30 17.14 1.57
C THR A 104 9.17 15.96 1.98
N ALA A 105 8.66 14.74 1.82
CA ALA A 105 9.46 13.55 2.00
C ALA A 105 10.58 13.51 0.94
N ALA A 106 11.74 13.01 1.32
CA ALA A 106 12.84 12.73 0.40
C ALA A 106 13.39 11.33 0.65
N THR A 107 13.89 10.70 -0.41
CA THR A 107 14.62 9.43 -0.34
C THR A 107 16.11 9.73 -0.18
N HIS A 108 16.80 8.92 0.64
CA HIS A 108 18.25 9.02 0.77
C HIS A 108 18.94 8.57 -0.52
N ASN A 109 19.89 9.38 -0.99
CA ASN A 109 20.57 9.18 -2.26
C ASN A 109 22.02 9.60 -2.17
N ILE A 110 22.92 8.69 -2.54
CA ILE A 110 24.37 8.85 -2.50
C ILE A 110 24.90 8.70 -3.91
N GLN A 111 25.87 9.54 -4.28
CA GLN A 111 26.50 9.52 -5.60
C GLN A 111 28.02 9.53 -5.45
N SER A 112 28.74 8.84 -6.34
CA SER A 112 30.19 8.99 -6.45
C SER A 112 30.54 10.38 -6.97
N ALA A 113 31.36 11.11 -6.22
CA ALA A 113 31.94 12.37 -6.70
C ALA A 113 32.99 12.10 -7.78
N GLN A 114 33.63 10.93 -7.72
CA GLN A 114 34.50 10.45 -8.80
C GLN A 114 33.68 10.08 -10.04
N ARG A 115 34.23 10.45 -11.19
CA ARG A 115 33.65 10.25 -12.52
C ARG A 115 34.53 9.28 -13.29
N TYR A 116 33.90 8.39 -14.04
CA TYR A 116 34.58 7.33 -14.78
C TYR A 116 34.29 7.49 -16.27
N GLU A 117 35.27 7.20 -17.12
CA GLU A 117 35.13 7.35 -18.57
C GLU A 117 34.23 6.26 -19.19
N ALA A 118 34.12 5.11 -18.52
CA ALA A 118 33.31 3.97 -18.93
C ALA A 118 32.68 3.29 -17.70
N GLN A 119 31.54 2.62 -17.90
CA GLN A 119 30.84 1.87 -16.86
C GLN A 119 31.23 0.38 -16.81
N ASP A 120 31.77 -0.15 -17.91
CA ASP A 120 32.11 -1.55 -18.14
C ASP A 120 33.63 -1.81 -18.13
N GLU A 121 34.44 -0.83 -17.72
CA GLU A 121 35.88 -0.98 -17.52
C GLU A 121 36.22 -1.27 -16.06
N ALA A 122 37.22 -2.13 -15.85
CA ALA A 122 37.69 -2.50 -14.52
C ALA A 122 38.27 -1.27 -13.79
N LEU A 123 37.80 -1.04 -12.56
CA LEU A 123 38.19 0.13 -11.78
C LEU A 123 39.61 0.01 -11.19
N GLY A 124 40.13 -1.21 -11.07
CA GLY A 124 41.45 -1.45 -10.46
C GLY A 124 41.48 -1.18 -8.96
N LEU A 125 40.32 -1.12 -8.31
CA LEU A 125 40.18 -0.84 -6.88
C LEU A 125 40.00 -2.14 -6.10
N THR A 126 40.42 -2.21 -4.85
CA THR A 126 40.21 -3.39 -4.00
C THR A 126 39.91 -2.94 -2.58
N GLY A 127 38.82 -3.44 -2.02
CA GLY A 127 38.33 -3.04 -0.72
C GLY A 127 36.88 -3.45 -0.54
N SER A 128 36.22 -2.87 0.45
CA SER A 128 34.81 -3.17 0.73
C SER A 128 33.96 -1.92 0.80
N LEU A 129 32.68 -2.11 0.46
CA LEU A 129 31.63 -1.11 0.58
C LEU A 129 30.58 -1.64 1.55
N THR A 130 30.34 -0.92 2.64
CA THR A 130 29.37 -1.31 3.67
C THR A 130 28.20 -0.35 3.65
N ILE A 131 26.99 -0.89 3.46
CA ILE A 131 25.73 -0.15 3.50
C ILE A 131 25.06 -0.40 4.85
N GLN A 132 24.82 0.66 5.62
CA GLN A 132 24.18 0.61 6.92
C GLN A 132 22.84 1.33 6.89
N PRO A 133 21.76 0.71 7.40
CA PRO A 133 20.43 1.32 7.41
C PRO A 133 20.16 2.22 8.63
N SER A 134 21.05 2.20 9.61
CA SER A 134 20.86 2.77 10.95
C SER A 134 22.23 3.18 11.53
N GLY A 135 22.25 3.71 12.75
CA GLY A 135 23.49 4.08 13.44
C GLY A 135 23.98 5.50 13.12
N PHE A 136 23.09 6.38 12.67
CA PHE A 136 23.43 7.77 12.40
C PHE A 136 23.64 8.55 13.71
N VAL A 137 24.75 9.27 13.79
CA VAL A 137 25.16 10.04 14.98
C VAL A 137 24.78 11.53 14.89
N ASP A 138 24.16 11.94 13.79
CA ASP A 138 23.66 13.30 13.52
C ASP A 138 22.19 13.48 13.88
N ASP A 139 21.60 12.56 14.66
CA ASP A 139 20.20 12.62 15.06
C ASP A 139 19.91 13.92 15.82
N LYS A 140 18.97 14.68 15.27
CA LYS A 140 18.56 15.98 15.81
C LYS A 140 17.37 15.81 16.72
N VAL A 141 17.46 16.31 17.94
CA VAL A 141 16.35 16.26 18.89
C VAL A 141 15.28 17.28 18.47
N LEU A 142 14.08 16.77 18.16
CA LEU A 142 12.93 17.60 17.80
C LEU A 142 12.38 18.34 19.02
N LEU A 143 12.13 19.64 18.87
CA LEU A 143 11.54 20.47 19.93
C LEU A 143 10.14 19.99 20.33
N SER A 144 9.42 19.30 19.46
CA SER A 144 8.08 18.78 19.75
C SER A 144 8.08 17.54 20.64
N THR A 145 9.21 16.84 20.78
CA THR A 145 9.31 15.60 21.56
C THR A 145 9.89 15.81 22.97
N LEU A 146 10.41 17.00 23.24
CA LEU A 146 10.97 17.38 24.54
C LEU A 146 9.89 17.49 25.62
N ASN A 147 10.31 17.48 26.89
CA ASN A 147 9.45 17.71 28.06
C ASN A 147 8.28 16.70 28.13
N ASP A 148 8.60 15.40 28.09
CA ASP A 148 7.62 14.30 28.05
C ASP A 148 6.61 14.42 26.88
N GLY A 149 7.07 14.93 25.74
CA GLY A 149 6.23 15.14 24.55
C GLY A 149 5.28 16.35 24.64
N LEU A 150 5.41 17.20 25.66
CA LEU A 150 4.73 18.51 25.69
C LEU A 150 5.34 19.49 24.67
N GLY A 151 6.61 19.28 24.31
CA GLY A 151 7.37 20.06 23.37
C GLY A 151 7.80 21.43 23.89
N VAL A 152 8.26 22.27 22.97
CA VAL A 152 8.66 23.67 23.22
C VAL A 152 7.70 24.61 22.51
N GLN A 153 7.17 25.59 23.24
CA GLN A 153 6.29 26.60 22.66
C GLN A 153 7.08 27.56 21.76
N ALA A 154 6.54 27.80 20.55
CA ALA A 154 7.08 28.79 19.63
C ALA A 154 7.02 30.21 20.21
N GLY A 155 8.17 30.88 20.31
CA GLY A 155 8.26 32.22 20.90
C GLY A 155 9.62 32.87 20.73
N LYS A 156 9.87 33.92 21.52
CA LYS A 156 11.10 34.72 21.46
C LYS A 156 11.76 34.82 22.82
N ILE A 157 13.08 34.90 22.83
CA ILE A 157 13.89 35.10 24.03
C ILE A 157 14.79 36.32 23.86
N ARG A 158 15.21 36.96 24.96
CA ARG A 158 16.27 37.98 24.94
C ARG A 158 17.49 37.46 25.68
N LEU A 159 18.65 37.60 25.05
CA LEU A 159 19.94 37.27 25.62
C LEU A 159 20.69 38.55 25.98
N THR A 160 21.43 38.55 27.08
CA THR A 160 22.34 39.63 27.49
C THR A 160 23.71 39.04 27.81
N ASP A 161 24.75 39.51 27.12
CA ASP A 161 26.13 39.09 27.37
C ASP A 161 26.75 39.82 28.57
N ARG A 162 27.98 39.44 28.95
CA ARG A 162 28.66 40.07 30.09
C ARG A 162 29.23 41.46 29.81
N SER A 163 29.17 41.92 28.56
CA SER A 163 29.42 43.33 28.21
C SER A 163 28.18 44.21 28.41
N GLY A 164 27.00 43.60 28.59
CA GLY A 164 25.70 44.25 28.68
C GLY A 164 25.04 44.47 27.31
N ALA A 165 25.57 43.90 26.23
CA ALA A 165 24.90 43.89 24.93
C ALA A 165 23.74 42.88 24.95
N THR A 166 22.65 43.21 24.24
CA THR A 166 21.43 42.39 24.24
C THR A 166 20.96 42.08 22.83
N ALA A 167 20.46 40.86 22.61
CA ALA A 167 19.83 40.44 21.36
C ALA A 167 18.48 39.75 21.61
N GLU A 168 17.52 39.95 20.72
CA GLU A 168 16.27 39.18 20.69
C GLU A 168 16.39 38.05 19.68
N VAL A 169 16.13 36.82 20.12
CA VAL A 169 16.18 35.61 19.30
C VAL A 169 14.76 35.12 19.06
N ASP A 170 14.40 34.96 17.78
CA ASP A 170 13.09 34.44 17.37
C ASP A 170 13.19 32.94 17.09
N LEU A 171 12.61 32.13 17.97
CA LEU A 171 12.61 30.67 17.90
C LEU A 171 11.29 30.12 17.35
N SER A 172 10.40 30.99 16.84
CA SER A 172 9.08 30.55 16.35
C SER A 172 9.15 29.64 15.11
N ALA A 173 10.28 29.65 14.40
CA ALA A 173 10.55 28.78 13.26
C ALA A 173 11.48 27.60 13.59
N ALA A 174 12.06 27.57 14.79
CA ALA A 174 12.96 26.51 15.22
C ALA A 174 12.18 25.20 15.40
N ARG A 175 12.81 24.07 15.03
CA ARG A 175 12.19 22.73 15.09
C ARG A 175 13.06 21.73 15.82
N THR A 176 14.37 21.91 15.83
CA THR A 176 15.31 21.05 16.57
C THR A 176 16.09 21.85 17.61
N ILE A 177 16.77 21.14 18.51
CA ILE A 177 17.74 21.76 19.41
C ILE A 177 18.84 22.47 18.62
N ASP A 178 19.34 21.88 17.54
CA ASP A 178 20.32 22.54 16.66
C ASP A 178 19.84 23.91 16.16
N ASP A 179 18.59 24.01 15.69
CA ASP A 179 18.02 25.28 15.23
C ASP A 179 18.01 26.34 16.36
N VAL A 180 17.82 25.91 17.61
CA VAL A 180 17.86 26.78 18.79
C VAL A 180 19.29 27.22 19.09
N LEU A 181 20.25 26.29 19.09
CA LEU A 181 21.66 26.60 19.33
C LEU A 181 22.19 27.56 18.26
N ASP A 182 21.90 27.30 16.99
CA ASP A 182 22.27 28.14 15.85
C ASP A 182 21.63 29.53 15.98
N ALA A 183 20.34 29.62 16.28
CA ALA A 183 19.68 30.92 16.45
C ALA A 183 20.24 31.73 17.62
N ILE A 184 20.72 31.08 18.68
CA ILE A 184 21.40 31.74 19.79
C ILE A 184 22.81 32.20 19.37
N ASN A 185 23.59 31.32 18.72
CA ASN A 185 24.94 31.61 18.25
C ASN A 185 24.96 32.74 17.21
N ASP A 186 23.93 32.84 16.36
CA ASP A 186 23.77 33.87 15.33
C ASP A 186 23.06 35.15 15.85
N SER A 187 22.76 35.23 17.15
CA SER A 187 21.99 36.34 17.73
C SER A 187 22.71 37.70 17.68
N GLY A 188 24.01 37.73 17.42
CA GLY A 188 24.83 38.95 17.29
C GLY A 188 25.32 39.53 18.62
N VAL A 189 25.11 38.82 19.73
CA VAL A 189 25.86 39.00 20.99
C VAL A 189 26.95 37.94 21.09
N ASP A 190 28.04 38.23 21.81
CA ASP A 190 29.19 37.32 21.94
C ASP A 190 28.91 36.19 22.96
N ILE A 191 27.83 35.43 22.72
CA ILE A 191 27.41 34.26 23.48
C ILE A 191 27.45 33.04 22.57
N GLN A 192 28.15 31.99 23.03
CA GLN A 192 28.11 30.67 22.44
C GLN A 192 27.14 29.78 23.23
N ALA A 193 26.13 29.24 22.55
CA ALA A 193 25.31 28.14 23.01
C ALA A 193 25.88 26.80 22.53
N THR A 194 25.98 25.87 23.47
CA THR A 194 26.32 24.46 23.25
C THR A 194 25.48 23.62 24.20
N THR A 195 25.74 22.31 24.27
CA THR A 195 25.11 21.42 25.24
C THR A 195 26.11 20.95 26.29
N SER A 196 25.60 20.60 27.46
CA SER A 196 26.38 19.90 28.47
C SER A 196 25.49 19.02 29.32
N ASN A 197 25.69 17.69 29.24
CA ASN A 197 24.97 16.72 30.07
C ASN A 197 23.44 16.91 30.05
N GLY A 198 22.84 16.98 28.86
CA GLY A 198 21.38 17.14 28.70
C GLY A 198 20.84 18.53 29.03
N LYS A 199 21.71 19.55 29.08
CA LYS A 199 21.36 20.96 29.30
C LYS A 199 21.89 21.82 28.17
N ILE A 200 21.23 22.94 27.92
CA ILE A 200 21.82 24.00 27.09
C ILE A 200 22.79 24.80 27.96
N ARG A 201 24.04 24.93 27.51
CA ARG A 201 25.11 25.71 28.15
C ARG A 201 25.33 26.99 27.36
N LEU A 202 25.38 28.12 28.05
CA LEU A 202 25.73 29.42 27.47
C LEU A 202 27.12 29.85 27.96
N ILE A 203 27.99 30.26 27.03
CA ILE A 203 29.35 30.70 27.28
C ILE A 203 29.51 32.12 26.72
N ASP A 204 29.84 33.07 27.58
CA ASP A 204 30.21 34.43 27.19
C ASP A 204 31.64 34.45 26.65
N GLN A 205 31.81 34.96 25.43
CA GLN A 205 33.10 35.07 24.75
C GLN A 205 33.73 36.47 24.88
N THR A 206 33.04 37.42 25.53
CA THR A 206 33.51 38.82 25.64
C THR A 206 34.73 38.97 26.55
N GLY A 207 34.87 38.10 27.56
CA GLY A 207 35.84 38.23 28.64
C GLY A 207 35.60 39.43 29.58
N LYS A 208 34.42 40.08 29.49
CA LYS A 208 34.04 41.25 30.31
C LYS A 208 33.21 40.84 31.52
N THR A 209 33.00 41.79 32.44
CA THR A 209 32.24 41.58 33.69
C THR A 209 31.30 42.74 34.00
N ASP A 210 30.94 43.52 32.98
CA ASP A 210 30.14 44.74 33.09
C ASP A 210 28.66 44.46 33.41
N SER A 211 28.17 43.27 33.03
CA SER A 211 26.83 42.75 33.31
C SER A 211 26.88 41.26 33.68
N ASN A 212 25.75 40.73 34.16
CA ASN A 212 25.49 39.30 34.26
C ASN A 212 25.10 38.74 32.88
N LEU A 213 25.42 37.46 32.66
CA LEU A 213 24.87 36.67 31.56
C LEU A 213 23.40 36.36 31.88
N ARG A 214 22.48 36.78 31.01
CA ARG A 214 21.05 36.76 31.32
C ARG A 214 20.17 36.30 30.16
N VAL A 215 19.13 35.53 30.48
CA VAL A 215 18.07 35.12 29.53
C VAL A 215 16.72 35.61 30.02
N GLU A 216 15.96 36.28 29.15
CA GLU A 216 14.59 36.73 29.42
C GLU A 216 13.59 36.12 28.43
N GLN A 217 12.43 35.70 28.93
CA GLN A 217 11.30 35.33 28.07
C GLN A 217 10.63 36.58 27.50
N LEU A 218 10.28 36.55 26.20
CA LEU A 218 9.49 37.59 25.56
C LEU A 218 8.11 37.07 25.15
N GLY A 219 7.07 37.87 25.35
CA GLY A 219 5.69 37.51 25.02
C GLY A 219 5.01 36.64 26.07
N ASN A 220 4.01 35.86 25.64
CA ASN A 220 3.19 35.00 26.51
C ASN A 220 3.55 33.50 26.40
N ALA A 221 4.49 33.14 25.53
CA ALA A 221 4.96 31.76 25.38
C ALA A 221 5.95 31.41 26.49
N GLU A 222 6.08 30.13 26.81
CA GLU A 222 7.02 29.62 27.82
C GLU A 222 8.34 29.08 27.22
N THR A 223 8.71 29.53 26.02
CA THR A 223 9.86 29.05 25.24
C THR A 223 11.17 28.89 26.02
N ALA A 224 11.59 29.90 26.79
CA ALA A 224 12.81 29.86 27.59
C ALA A 224 12.70 28.86 28.74
N ALA A 225 11.50 28.64 29.29
CA ALA A 225 11.28 27.68 30.36
C ALA A 225 11.29 26.25 29.81
N ASP A 226 10.62 26.03 28.68
CA ASP A 226 10.59 24.75 27.97
C ASP A 226 12.00 24.32 27.49
N LEU A 227 12.90 25.28 27.22
CA LEU A 227 14.31 25.05 26.87
C LEU A 227 15.25 25.00 28.09
N GLY A 228 14.73 25.09 29.31
CA GLY A 228 15.53 25.09 30.53
C GLY A 228 16.37 26.35 30.77
N LEU A 229 16.25 27.39 29.94
CA LEU A 229 17.03 28.63 30.03
C LEU A 229 16.40 29.71 30.93
N TRP A 230 15.15 29.52 31.36
CA TRP A 230 14.44 30.54 32.13
C TRP A 230 15.05 30.76 33.52
N GLY A 231 15.30 32.03 33.85
CA GLY A 231 15.82 32.45 35.15
C GLY A 231 17.33 32.58 35.21
N ILE A 232 18.06 32.38 34.11
CA ILE A 232 19.50 32.67 34.02
C ILE A 232 19.72 34.18 34.20
N ASP A 233 20.44 34.56 35.25
CA ASP A 233 20.93 35.90 35.56
C ASP A 233 22.15 35.77 36.48
N GLU A 234 23.29 35.39 35.90
CA GLU A 234 24.47 34.95 36.66
C GLU A 234 25.71 35.79 36.35
N ALA A 235 26.51 36.06 37.38
CA ALA A 235 27.80 36.74 37.25
C ALA A 235 28.92 35.77 36.79
N SER A 236 28.60 34.76 35.98
CA SER A 236 29.51 33.74 35.45
C SER A 236 29.64 33.84 33.93
N SER A 237 30.82 33.51 33.38
CA SER A 237 31.04 33.46 31.94
C SER A 237 30.54 32.16 31.32
N THR A 238 30.21 31.17 32.14
CA THR A 238 29.58 29.91 31.70
C THR A 238 28.43 29.61 32.63
N VAL A 239 27.27 29.31 32.05
CA VAL A 239 26.05 28.97 32.80
C VAL A 239 25.35 27.81 32.10
N ASP A 240 25.00 26.79 32.87
CA ASP A 240 24.13 25.70 32.40
C ASP A 240 22.68 26.06 32.70
N GLY A 241 21.80 25.76 31.75
CA GLY A 241 20.36 25.75 31.97
C GLY A 241 19.93 24.62 32.92
N LYS A 242 18.62 24.41 32.96
CA LYS A 242 18.03 23.25 33.62
C LYS A 242 18.05 22.04 32.69
N GLU A 243 17.99 20.88 33.31
CA GLU A 243 17.86 19.60 32.61
C GLU A 243 16.52 19.58 31.86
N ILE A 244 16.56 19.07 30.64
CA ILE A 244 15.40 18.94 29.75
C ILE A 244 15.08 17.45 29.68
N ASP A 245 13.82 17.08 29.89
CA ASP A 245 13.40 15.69 29.75
C ASP A 245 13.46 15.28 28.28
N LEU A 246 14.29 14.29 28.00
CA LEU A 246 14.52 13.75 26.66
C LEU A 246 13.55 12.60 26.37
N PRO A 247 13.13 12.43 25.10
CA PRO A 247 12.33 11.27 24.72
C PRO A 247 13.09 9.96 24.92
N GLU A 248 12.36 8.85 25.12
CA GLU A 248 12.96 7.52 25.28
C GLU A 248 13.93 7.19 24.13
N GLY A 249 15.07 6.58 24.48
CA GLY A 249 16.15 6.26 23.53
C GLY A 249 17.09 7.44 23.21
N THR A 250 16.70 8.69 23.50
CA THR A 250 17.54 9.87 23.34
C THR A 250 18.28 10.18 24.63
N THR A 251 19.60 10.23 24.57
CA THR A 251 20.46 10.41 25.77
C THR A 251 21.27 11.70 25.74
N SER A 252 21.19 12.47 24.65
CA SER A 252 21.91 13.73 24.43
C SER A 252 21.00 14.73 23.70
N LEU A 253 21.22 16.02 23.95
CA LEU A 253 20.53 17.11 23.26
C LEU A 253 21.12 17.42 21.87
N GLN A 254 22.37 17.04 21.62
CA GLN A 254 23.11 17.37 20.41
C GLN A 254 24.02 16.19 20.02
N GLY A 255 23.69 15.52 18.92
CA GLY A 255 24.37 14.32 18.44
C GLY A 255 24.27 13.11 19.38
N ALA A 256 24.81 11.98 18.94
CA ALA A 256 24.84 10.74 19.74
C ALA A 256 25.61 10.89 21.06
N SER A 257 25.14 10.23 22.12
CA SER A 257 25.92 10.11 23.36
C SER A 257 27.12 9.20 23.15
N LEU A 258 28.26 9.60 23.71
CA LEU A 258 29.49 8.81 23.65
C LEU A 258 29.38 7.45 24.35
N THR A 259 28.39 7.28 25.23
CA THR A 259 28.10 6.01 25.91
C THR A 259 27.35 5.01 25.04
N GLN A 260 26.66 5.49 24.00
CA GLN A 260 25.93 4.64 23.04
C GLN A 260 26.81 4.21 21.87
N LEU A 261 27.98 4.83 21.69
CA LEU A 261 28.94 4.47 20.65
C LEU A 261 29.74 3.22 21.02
N GLY A 262 30.51 2.66 20.08
CA GLY A 262 31.25 1.41 20.28
C GLY A 262 30.32 0.23 20.58
N GLY A 263 29.18 0.17 19.89
CA GLY A 263 28.14 -0.83 20.07
C GLY A 263 27.46 -0.81 21.44
N GLY A 264 27.47 0.35 22.11
CA GLY A 264 26.90 0.52 23.46
C GLY A 264 27.88 0.22 24.60
N SER A 265 29.14 -0.10 24.28
CA SER A 265 30.21 -0.21 25.28
C SER A 265 30.81 1.16 25.66
N GLY A 266 30.52 2.19 24.86
CA GLY A 266 31.15 3.50 24.91
C GLY A 266 32.56 3.51 24.31
N LEU A 267 33.10 4.71 24.09
CA LEU A 267 34.43 4.91 23.50
C LEU A 267 35.60 4.82 24.50
N GLY A 268 35.38 4.18 25.65
CA GLY A 268 36.35 4.14 26.75
C GLY A 268 36.55 5.51 27.43
N THR A 269 37.70 5.71 28.07
CA THR A 269 38.05 7.00 28.68
C THR A 269 38.73 7.87 27.64
N LEU A 270 38.10 8.99 27.28
CA LEU A 270 38.69 9.98 26.37
C LEU A 270 39.50 11.02 27.17
N THR A 271 40.62 11.46 26.62
CA THR A 271 41.48 12.49 27.21
C THR A 271 41.67 13.67 26.25
N ASP A 272 42.89 13.87 25.78
CA ASP A 272 43.27 14.89 24.81
C ASP A 272 43.88 14.26 23.55
N PHE A 273 43.85 15.02 22.46
CA PHE A 273 44.52 14.65 21.22
C PHE A 273 45.06 15.88 20.51
N ASP A 274 46.09 15.69 19.70
CA ASP A 274 46.76 16.75 18.96
C ASP A 274 46.27 16.75 17.51
N ILE A 275 45.95 17.94 17.01
CA ILE A 275 45.70 18.21 15.59
C ILE A 275 46.83 19.11 15.08
N GLU A 276 47.44 18.75 13.96
CA GLU A 276 48.40 19.58 13.20
C GLU A 276 47.88 19.77 11.77
N LEU A 277 47.64 21.02 11.39
CA LEU A 277 47.20 21.40 10.03
C LEU A 277 48.36 21.44 9.05
N ALA A 278 48.05 21.44 7.75
CA ALA A 278 49.02 21.49 6.67
C ALA A 278 49.87 22.78 6.66
N ASP A 279 49.45 23.85 7.35
CA ASP A 279 50.23 25.08 7.51
C ASP A 279 51.22 25.03 8.69
N GLY A 280 51.19 23.94 9.46
CA GLY A 280 52.01 23.70 10.65
C GLY A 280 51.44 24.28 11.95
N THR A 281 50.23 24.86 11.92
CA THR A 281 49.50 25.21 13.14
C THR A 281 49.01 23.96 13.83
N SER A 282 49.06 23.93 15.16
CA SER A 282 48.61 22.80 15.95
C SER A 282 47.89 23.24 17.21
N ALA A 283 46.95 22.40 17.65
CA ALA A 283 46.25 22.56 18.91
C ALA A 283 46.06 21.20 19.57
N ASN A 284 46.11 21.21 20.91
CA ASN A 284 45.74 20.08 21.74
C ASN A 284 44.27 20.28 22.16
N ILE A 285 43.44 19.28 21.91
CA ILE A 285 41.99 19.31 22.10
C ILE A 285 41.64 18.40 23.27
N ASP A 286 41.11 18.98 24.36
CA ASP A 286 40.63 18.24 25.52
C ASP A 286 39.14 17.89 25.34
N VAL A 287 38.85 16.59 25.29
CA VAL A 287 37.48 16.04 25.19
C VAL A 287 37.09 15.21 26.42
N SER A 288 37.88 15.26 27.49
CA SER A 288 37.66 14.47 28.71
C SER A 288 36.34 14.78 29.44
N SER A 289 35.74 15.94 29.14
CA SER A 289 34.45 16.37 29.70
C SER A 289 33.26 16.22 28.75
N ALA A 290 33.49 15.74 27.53
CA ALA A 290 32.44 15.57 26.53
C ALA A 290 31.54 14.37 26.87
N GLY A 291 30.23 14.56 26.81
CA GLY A 291 29.20 13.52 26.97
C GLY A 291 28.56 13.09 25.65
N SER A 292 28.72 13.90 24.58
CA SER A 292 28.15 13.65 23.26
C SER A 292 29.14 13.95 22.13
N LEU A 293 28.84 13.42 20.95
CA LEU A 293 29.60 13.70 19.75
C LEU A 293 29.51 15.17 19.32
N GLY A 294 28.37 15.83 19.60
CA GLY A 294 28.21 17.27 19.40
C GLY A 294 29.22 18.08 20.21
N GLU A 295 29.39 17.74 21.49
CA GLU A 295 30.36 18.39 22.38
C GLU A 295 31.82 18.17 21.91
N VAL A 296 32.12 16.99 21.36
CA VAL A 296 33.45 16.70 20.76
C VAL A 296 33.70 17.58 19.53
N ILE A 297 32.71 17.70 18.64
CA ILE A 297 32.81 18.54 17.43
C ILE A 297 32.95 20.02 17.81
N ASP A 298 32.19 20.48 18.81
CA ASP A 298 32.29 21.84 19.33
C ASP A 298 33.68 22.12 19.93
N ALA A 299 34.26 21.16 20.65
CA ALA A 299 35.63 21.28 21.18
C ALA A 299 36.68 21.40 20.07
N ILE A 300 36.54 20.62 18.99
CA ILE A 300 37.43 20.68 17.82
C ILE A 300 37.28 22.02 17.09
N ASN A 301 36.06 22.45 16.81
CA ASN A 301 35.79 23.73 16.13
C ASN A 301 36.16 24.95 16.98
N GLY A 302 36.08 24.80 18.31
CA GLY A 302 36.48 25.82 19.29
C GLY A 302 37.99 25.90 19.55
N SER A 303 38.80 25.07 18.89
CA SER A 303 40.27 25.00 19.09
C SER A 303 41.04 26.25 18.68
N GLY A 304 40.44 27.09 17.83
CA GLY A 304 41.09 28.24 17.21
C GLY A 304 41.95 27.91 15.99
N LEU A 305 41.94 26.66 15.54
CA LEU A 305 42.54 26.24 14.26
C LEU A 305 41.65 26.62 13.08
N GLU A 306 42.27 26.84 11.91
CA GLU A 306 41.55 27.02 10.64
C GLU A 306 41.12 25.66 10.06
N LEU A 307 40.20 24.99 10.74
CA LEU A 307 39.61 23.70 10.35
C LEU A 307 38.09 23.71 10.49
N ILE A 308 37.44 22.71 9.89
CA ILE A 308 36.02 22.45 10.07
C ILE A 308 35.82 20.99 10.47
N ALA A 309 35.27 20.74 11.65
CA ALA A 309 34.77 19.45 12.10
C ALA A 309 33.26 19.36 11.96
N ARG A 310 32.77 18.23 11.45
CA ARG A 310 31.34 17.92 11.28
C ARG A 310 31.14 16.40 11.23
N ILE A 311 29.90 15.95 11.21
CA ILE A 311 29.60 14.55 10.90
C ILE A 311 29.98 14.25 9.43
N ASN A 312 30.51 13.06 9.18
CA ASN A 312 30.86 12.57 7.84
C ASN A 312 29.63 12.41 6.94
N ASP A 313 29.81 12.23 5.63
CA ASP A 313 28.68 12.13 4.71
C ASP A 313 27.84 10.85 4.93
N ALA A 314 28.46 9.79 5.48
CA ALA A 314 27.79 8.55 5.86
C ALA A 314 26.90 8.73 7.11
N GLY A 315 27.11 9.78 7.89
CA GLY A 315 26.32 10.13 9.06
C GLY A 315 26.68 9.38 10.33
N ASN A 316 27.78 8.64 10.38
CA ASN A 316 28.13 7.70 11.47
C ASN A 316 29.52 7.98 12.11
N GLY A 317 30.25 8.98 11.63
CA GLY A 317 31.59 9.32 12.12
C GLY A 317 31.91 10.81 12.00
N ILE A 318 33.11 11.22 12.43
CA ILE A 318 33.56 12.62 12.36
C ILE A 318 34.37 12.84 11.09
N ARG A 319 34.06 13.90 10.33
CA ARG A 319 34.88 14.42 9.25
C ARG A 319 35.57 15.69 9.67
N LEU A 320 36.88 15.74 9.47
CA LEU A 320 37.71 16.92 9.67
C LEU A 320 38.18 17.44 8.32
N ARG A 321 38.10 18.75 8.12
CA ARG A 321 38.61 19.43 6.92
C ARG A 321 39.54 20.55 7.31
N ASP A 322 40.78 20.47 6.85
CA ASP A 322 41.74 21.57 6.89
C ASP A 322 41.33 22.66 5.88
N VAL A 323 41.22 23.90 6.34
CA VAL A 323 40.93 25.08 5.48
C VAL A 323 42.04 26.13 5.52
N SER A 324 43.17 25.85 6.18
CA SER A 324 44.34 26.74 6.28
C SER A 324 45.04 26.98 4.95
N GLY A 325 44.92 26.04 4.00
CA GLY A 325 45.56 26.11 2.68
C GLY A 325 47.08 25.87 2.72
N GLY A 326 47.60 25.25 3.78
CA GLY A 326 48.99 24.81 3.87
C GLY A 326 49.37 23.70 2.89
N ALA A 327 50.66 23.37 2.83
CA ALA A 327 51.22 22.38 1.90
C ALA A 327 51.92 21.19 2.61
N GLY A 328 51.87 21.16 3.94
CA GLY A 328 52.27 20.01 4.76
C GLY A 328 51.17 18.96 4.84
N SER A 329 51.39 17.93 5.64
CA SER A 329 50.40 16.88 5.89
C SER A 329 49.46 17.30 7.03
N PHE A 330 48.18 16.94 6.91
CA PHE A 330 47.18 17.11 7.95
C PHE A 330 47.20 15.88 8.86
N THR A 331 47.46 16.07 10.16
CA THR A 331 47.65 14.97 11.13
C THR A 331 46.76 15.14 12.35
N VAL A 332 46.18 14.03 12.80
CA VAL A 332 45.49 13.89 14.07
C VAL A 332 46.08 12.69 14.78
N SER A 333 46.45 12.87 16.05
CA SER A 333 47.05 11.80 16.86
C SER A 333 46.80 12.00 18.34
N SER A 334 46.79 10.92 19.11
CA SER A 334 46.73 10.97 20.58
C SER A 334 47.86 10.16 21.22
N SER A 335 48.17 10.47 22.47
CA SER A 335 49.13 9.67 23.26
C SER A 335 48.55 8.33 23.76
N ASP A 336 47.22 8.27 23.83
CA ASP A 336 46.41 7.09 24.12
C ASP A 336 45.52 6.72 22.90
N GLU A 337 44.43 6.00 23.11
CA GLU A 337 43.50 5.57 22.07
C GLU A 337 42.40 6.62 21.76
N THR A 338 42.45 7.84 22.32
CA THR A 338 41.38 8.85 22.18
C THR A 338 41.06 9.16 20.71
N ALA A 339 42.08 9.48 19.89
CA ALA A 339 41.87 9.79 18.48
C ALA A 339 41.38 8.56 17.68
N ALA A 340 41.86 7.36 18.04
CA ALA A 340 41.47 6.11 17.40
C ALA A 340 40.02 5.73 17.74
N ASN A 341 39.62 5.89 19.01
CA ASN A 341 38.26 5.63 19.49
C ASN A 341 37.26 6.65 18.92
N LEU A 342 37.69 7.88 18.65
CA LEU A 342 36.92 8.89 17.89
C LEU A 342 36.96 8.64 16.37
N GLY A 343 37.67 7.61 15.91
CA GLY A 343 37.75 7.23 14.50
C GLY A 343 38.55 8.21 13.62
N ILE A 344 39.26 9.17 14.19
CA ILE A 344 39.91 10.29 13.47
C ILE A 344 41.45 10.22 13.49
N ASP A 345 42.05 9.22 14.12
CA ASP A 345 43.51 9.03 14.14
C ASP A 345 44.05 8.79 12.73
N GLY A 346 45.05 9.59 12.32
CA GLY A 346 45.66 9.45 11.01
C GLY A 346 46.41 10.67 10.50
N THR A 347 47.17 10.44 9.42
CA THR A 347 47.86 11.47 8.65
C THR A 347 47.44 11.36 7.20
N THR A 348 47.16 12.48 6.56
CA THR A 348 46.82 12.58 5.14
C THR A 348 47.53 13.76 4.48
N ASP A 349 47.81 13.64 3.18
CA ASP A 349 48.26 14.74 2.34
C ASP A 349 47.09 15.52 1.71
N ASP A 350 45.86 14.98 1.84
CA ASP A 350 44.63 15.67 1.45
C ASP A 350 44.16 16.63 2.55
N SER A 351 43.23 17.51 2.21
CA SER A 351 42.64 18.45 3.18
C SER A 351 41.53 17.82 4.04
N ILE A 352 41.28 16.51 3.94
CA ILE A 352 40.14 15.84 4.60
C ILE A 352 40.60 14.55 5.28
N ILE A 353 40.25 14.40 6.55
CA ILE A 353 40.24 13.12 7.27
C ILE A 353 38.76 12.74 7.45
N ASP A 354 38.36 11.65 6.81
CA ASP A 354 37.04 11.04 7.03
C ASP A 354 37.18 9.95 8.09
N GLY A 355 36.57 10.17 9.24
CA GLY A 355 36.65 9.24 10.35
C GLY A 355 35.85 7.96 10.12
N ALA A 356 36.28 6.91 10.82
CA ALA A 356 35.61 5.62 10.81
C ALA A 356 34.22 5.67 11.44
N ASP A 357 33.43 4.62 11.20
CA ASP A 357 32.16 4.41 11.90
C ASP A 357 32.38 4.29 13.40
N LEU A 358 31.61 5.06 14.17
CA LEU A 358 31.64 5.05 15.63
C LEU A 358 30.74 3.97 16.25
N ASN A 359 30.05 3.18 15.42
CA ASN A 359 29.19 2.06 15.82
C ASN A 359 28.16 2.48 16.88
N LEU A 360 27.25 3.38 16.53
CA LEU A 360 26.14 3.73 17.40
C LEU A 360 25.26 2.50 17.63
N GLN A 361 24.97 2.17 18.90
CA GLN A 361 24.09 1.06 19.25
C GLN A 361 22.67 1.32 18.76
N THR A 362 22.20 0.49 17.84
CA THR A 362 20.82 0.51 17.31
C THR A 362 19.98 -0.65 17.86
N VAL A 363 20.65 -1.70 18.34
CA VAL A 363 20.01 -2.91 18.86
C VAL A 363 20.30 -3.09 20.35
N SER A 364 19.23 -3.27 21.11
CA SER A 364 19.23 -3.61 22.53
C SER A 364 18.41 -4.88 22.78
N LEU A 365 18.38 -5.38 24.01
CA LEU A 365 17.55 -6.54 24.37
C LEU A 365 16.04 -6.25 24.24
N ASP A 366 15.64 -4.98 24.43
CA ASP A 366 14.24 -4.56 24.35
C ASP A 366 13.80 -4.23 22.91
N THR A 367 14.72 -4.22 21.95
CA THR A 367 14.41 -3.92 20.54
C THR A 367 13.49 -5.00 19.97
N GLN A 368 12.34 -4.59 19.43
CA GLN A 368 11.41 -5.52 18.79
C GLN A 368 11.95 -6.04 17.46
N LEU A 369 11.72 -7.32 17.19
CA LEU A 369 12.09 -7.96 15.93
C LEU A 369 11.35 -7.38 14.71
N SER A 370 10.22 -6.69 14.93
CA SER A 370 9.49 -5.94 13.89
C SER A 370 10.19 -4.64 13.48
N ASP A 371 10.97 -4.04 14.38
CA ASP A 371 11.54 -2.71 14.19
C ASP A 371 12.89 -2.77 13.46
N LEU A 372 13.53 -3.94 13.48
CA LEU A 372 14.75 -4.23 12.71
C LEU A 372 14.54 -4.02 11.21
N ASN A 373 15.64 -3.80 10.49
CA ASN A 373 15.70 -3.65 9.04
C ASN A 373 14.85 -2.49 8.51
N GLN A 374 14.92 -1.33 9.18
CA GLN A 374 14.12 -0.13 8.89
C GLN A 374 12.59 -0.37 9.07
N GLY A 375 12.20 -1.12 10.12
CA GLY A 375 10.80 -1.45 10.42
C GLY A 375 10.16 -2.46 9.48
N ARG A 376 10.94 -3.20 8.69
CA ARG A 376 10.45 -4.34 7.90
C ARG A 376 10.39 -5.63 8.70
N GLY A 377 11.11 -5.65 9.82
CA GLY A 377 11.30 -6.78 10.70
C GLY A 377 12.02 -7.95 10.04
N VAL A 378 12.06 -9.06 10.77
CA VAL A 378 12.70 -10.32 10.32
C VAL A 378 11.68 -11.38 9.87
N GLY A 379 10.38 -11.14 10.08
CA GLY A 379 9.30 -12.04 9.71
C GLY A 379 9.04 -13.16 10.75
N THR A 380 8.19 -14.11 10.39
CA THR A 380 7.60 -15.12 11.31
C THR A 380 8.12 -16.56 11.09
N GLY A 381 9.27 -16.69 10.43
CA GLY A 381 9.81 -17.98 10.00
C GLY A 381 10.53 -18.79 11.08
N SER A 382 11.25 -19.82 10.64
CA SER A 382 12.09 -20.67 11.49
C SER A 382 13.44 -20.92 10.85
N PHE A 383 14.46 -21.09 11.68
CA PHE A 383 15.81 -21.43 11.23
C PHE A 383 16.43 -22.49 12.15
N THR A 384 17.51 -23.10 11.67
CA THR A 384 18.27 -24.11 12.41
C THR A 384 19.68 -23.62 12.67
N ILE A 385 20.22 -23.98 13.83
CA ILE A 385 21.61 -23.74 14.22
C ILE A 385 22.24 -25.10 14.46
N THR A 386 23.36 -25.38 13.79
CA THR A 386 24.15 -26.61 13.97
C THR A 386 25.54 -26.22 14.46
N ASP A 387 25.96 -26.76 15.61
CA ASP A 387 27.29 -26.52 16.16
C ASP A 387 28.38 -27.38 15.48
N SER A 388 29.64 -27.19 15.86
CA SER A 388 30.77 -27.95 15.31
C SER A 388 30.81 -29.42 15.71
N ASP A 389 30.05 -29.84 16.75
CA ASP A 389 29.85 -31.25 17.10
C ASP A 389 28.77 -31.91 16.21
N GLY A 390 28.01 -31.10 15.46
CA GLY A 390 26.96 -31.53 14.55
C GLY A 390 25.58 -31.63 15.22
N ASP A 391 25.44 -31.13 16.44
CA ASP A 391 24.16 -31.06 17.14
C ASP A 391 23.35 -29.87 16.59
N THR A 392 22.07 -30.11 16.27
CA THR A 392 21.19 -29.11 15.65
C THR A 392 20.06 -28.70 16.57
N GLY A 393 19.94 -27.40 16.81
CA GLY A 393 18.78 -26.75 17.41
C GLY A 393 17.93 -26.02 16.37
N ALA A 394 16.65 -25.80 16.66
CA ALA A 394 15.74 -25.05 15.81
C ALA A 394 15.04 -23.95 16.60
N ILE A 395 14.82 -22.81 15.95
CA ILE A 395 14.12 -21.64 16.49
C ILE A 395 12.94 -21.32 15.57
N ASN A 396 11.77 -21.05 16.14
CA ASN A 396 10.60 -20.63 15.37
C ASN A 396 9.99 -19.37 15.99
N ILE A 397 10.04 -18.25 15.27
CA ILE A 397 9.65 -16.94 15.80
C ILE A 397 8.19 -16.92 16.26
N SER A 398 7.27 -17.52 15.50
CA SER A 398 5.83 -17.51 15.85
C SER A 398 5.43 -18.53 16.90
N VAL A 399 5.98 -19.74 16.83
CA VAL A 399 5.60 -20.82 17.76
C VAL A 399 6.20 -20.59 19.15
N ASP A 400 7.38 -19.97 19.20
CA ASP A 400 8.07 -19.66 20.44
C ASP A 400 7.71 -18.27 21.00
N GLU A 401 6.79 -17.52 20.35
CA GLU A 401 6.34 -16.18 20.77
C GLU A 401 7.50 -15.19 20.98
N ILE A 402 8.47 -15.18 20.06
CA ILE A 402 9.66 -14.34 20.15
C ILE A 402 9.35 -12.97 19.56
N GLU A 403 9.29 -11.93 20.40
CA GLU A 403 8.95 -10.56 19.99
C GLU A 403 10.17 -9.64 19.98
N THR A 404 11.13 -9.84 20.89
CA THR A 404 12.31 -8.98 21.05
C THR A 404 13.62 -9.69 20.71
N VAL A 405 14.69 -8.91 20.51
CA VAL A 405 16.06 -9.43 20.37
C VAL A 405 16.49 -10.15 21.65
N GLY A 406 16.08 -9.69 22.83
CA GLY A 406 16.32 -10.36 24.11
C GLY A 406 15.69 -11.75 24.16
N ASP A 407 14.42 -11.87 23.78
CA ASP A 407 13.72 -13.17 23.71
C ASP A 407 14.43 -14.13 22.76
N LEU A 408 14.92 -13.62 21.63
CA LEU A 408 15.64 -14.41 20.63
C LEU A 408 16.97 -14.93 21.20
N ILE A 409 17.75 -14.06 21.84
CA ILE A 409 19.02 -14.42 22.48
C ILE A 409 18.79 -15.48 23.57
N ASP A 410 17.80 -15.27 24.44
CA ASP A 410 17.46 -16.21 25.50
C ASP A 410 17.03 -17.56 24.93
N LYS A 411 16.26 -17.56 23.84
CA LYS A 411 15.84 -18.79 23.17
C LYS A 411 17.01 -19.55 22.57
N ILE A 412 17.95 -18.86 21.92
CA ILE A 412 19.16 -19.48 21.34
C ILE A 412 20.04 -20.06 22.46
N ASN A 413 20.26 -19.30 23.53
CA ASN A 413 21.04 -19.74 24.70
C ASN A 413 20.37 -20.89 25.47
N GLY A 414 19.05 -21.04 25.34
CA GLY A 414 18.29 -22.15 25.92
C GLY A 414 18.32 -23.46 25.11
N LEU A 415 18.92 -23.46 23.92
CA LEU A 415 19.04 -24.67 23.10
C LEU A 415 19.95 -25.70 23.77
N SER A 416 19.68 -26.98 23.54
CA SER A 416 20.53 -28.08 24.01
C SER A 416 21.70 -28.37 23.05
N ILE A 417 22.38 -27.31 22.60
CA ILE A 417 23.59 -27.32 21.75
C ILE A 417 24.61 -26.34 22.36
N ASN A 418 25.91 -26.47 22.05
CA ASN A 418 26.94 -25.70 22.76
C ASN A 418 27.18 -24.28 22.19
N VAL A 419 26.13 -23.50 21.93
CA VAL A 419 26.26 -22.13 21.39
C VAL A 419 25.90 -21.07 22.42
N THR A 420 26.46 -19.87 22.25
CA THR A 420 26.10 -18.66 23.00
C THR A 420 25.71 -17.56 22.02
N ALA A 421 24.58 -16.89 22.25
CA ALA A 421 24.18 -15.68 21.55
C ALA A 421 24.33 -14.45 22.46
N SER A 422 24.74 -13.33 21.87
CA SER A 422 24.73 -12.00 22.49
C SER A 422 24.53 -10.91 21.43
N ILE A 423 24.36 -9.67 21.84
CA ILE A 423 24.48 -8.52 20.92
C ILE A 423 25.91 -8.50 20.36
N ASN A 424 26.05 -8.13 19.09
CA ASN A 424 27.36 -8.06 18.43
C ASN A 424 28.16 -6.83 18.88
N GLU A 425 29.45 -6.80 18.55
CA GLU A 425 30.36 -5.70 18.94
C GLU A 425 29.98 -4.35 18.32
N ALA A 426 29.38 -4.35 17.12
CA ALA A 426 28.90 -3.14 16.47
C ALA A 426 27.61 -2.57 17.09
N GLY A 427 26.90 -3.35 17.92
CA GLY A 427 25.64 -2.95 18.55
C GLY A 427 24.46 -2.84 17.58
N ASP A 428 24.55 -3.47 16.40
CA ASP A 428 23.54 -3.41 15.33
C ASP A 428 22.95 -4.79 14.97
N GLY A 429 23.24 -5.80 15.77
CA GLY A 429 22.79 -7.17 15.51
C GLY A 429 23.16 -8.13 16.63
N ILE A 430 23.21 -9.42 16.30
CA ILE A 430 23.57 -10.48 17.25
C ILE A 430 24.76 -11.28 16.75
N VAL A 431 25.60 -11.74 17.67
CA VAL A 431 26.65 -12.71 17.41
C VAL A 431 26.27 -14.05 18.02
N ILE A 432 26.54 -15.13 17.30
CA ILE A 432 26.41 -16.50 17.79
C ILE A 432 27.79 -17.12 17.78
N THR A 433 28.25 -17.52 18.95
CA THR A 433 29.52 -18.20 19.18
C THR A 433 29.28 -19.66 19.46
N ASP A 434 29.95 -20.51 18.71
CA ASP A 434 30.08 -21.93 18.99
C ASP A 434 31.14 -22.16 20.08
N ASN A 435 30.73 -22.82 21.16
CA ASN A 435 31.61 -23.24 22.23
C ASN A 435 31.90 -24.75 22.18
N ALA A 436 31.33 -25.47 21.20
CA ALA A 436 31.75 -26.83 20.91
C ALA A 436 33.18 -26.82 20.38
N ALA A 437 33.99 -27.78 20.82
CA ALA A 437 35.35 -27.99 20.31
C ALA A 437 35.36 -29.09 19.24
N GLY A 438 34.31 -29.11 18.41
CA GLY A 438 34.06 -30.12 17.40
C GLY A 438 34.94 -29.94 16.16
N THR A 439 34.79 -30.83 15.19
CA THR A 439 35.52 -30.76 13.91
C THR A 439 34.69 -30.20 12.75
N GLY A 440 33.40 -29.99 12.97
CA GLY A 440 32.50 -29.31 12.05
C GLY A 440 32.64 -27.78 12.12
N ALA A 441 31.71 -27.07 11.50
CA ALA A 441 31.62 -25.61 11.57
C ALA A 441 30.21 -25.23 12.01
N LEU A 442 30.10 -24.12 12.75
CA LEU A 442 28.82 -23.50 13.07
C LEU A 442 28.08 -23.19 11.78
N LYS A 443 26.85 -23.69 11.65
CA LYS A 443 26.02 -23.49 10.46
C LYS A 443 24.62 -23.07 10.86
N ILE A 444 24.16 -21.97 10.27
CA ILE A 444 22.81 -21.46 10.43
C ILE A 444 22.13 -21.43 9.07
N SER A 445 20.90 -21.96 9.01
CA SER A 445 20.12 -22.05 7.78
C SER A 445 18.66 -21.78 8.07
N ASP A 446 18.05 -20.90 7.26
CA ASP A 446 16.61 -20.75 7.25
C ASP A 446 15.92 -22.06 6.84
N THR A 447 14.70 -22.27 7.35
CA THR A 447 13.90 -23.47 7.11
C THR A 447 12.61 -23.12 6.37
N GLY A 448 12.30 -23.90 5.33
CA GLY A 448 11.09 -23.71 4.53
C GLY A 448 11.20 -22.48 3.63
N THR A 449 10.25 -21.56 3.75
CA THR A 449 10.21 -20.28 3.02
C THR A 449 10.46 -19.09 3.94
N GLY A 450 10.89 -19.32 5.19
CA GLY A 450 11.30 -18.24 6.09
C GLY A 450 12.64 -17.66 5.67
N GLU A 451 12.87 -16.39 6.00
CA GLU A 451 14.11 -15.65 5.71
C GLU A 451 14.61 -14.96 6.99
N VAL A 452 14.36 -15.55 8.16
CA VAL A 452 14.61 -14.92 9.46
C VAL A 452 16.11 -14.83 9.71
N ALA A 453 16.83 -15.94 9.53
CA ALA A 453 18.29 -15.96 9.71
C ALA A 453 18.97 -15.03 8.70
N SER A 454 18.50 -15.02 7.45
CA SER A 454 19.00 -14.13 6.40
C SER A 454 18.80 -12.65 6.76
N LYS A 455 17.60 -12.28 7.20
CA LYS A 455 17.26 -10.90 7.61
C LYS A 455 17.92 -10.45 8.91
N LEU A 456 18.32 -11.38 9.76
CA LEU A 456 19.18 -11.12 10.93
C LEU A 456 20.67 -11.03 10.56
N GLY A 457 21.04 -11.39 9.32
CA GLY A 457 22.44 -11.45 8.88
C GLY A 457 23.24 -12.61 9.45
N ILE A 458 22.60 -13.59 10.09
CA ILE A 458 23.27 -14.74 10.74
C ILE A 458 23.26 -16.01 9.88
N GLU A 459 22.60 -16.01 8.72
CA GLU A 459 22.57 -17.17 7.82
C GLU A 459 23.95 -17.44 7.21
N GLY A 460 24.40 -18.69 7.24
CA GLY A 460 25.69 -19.07 6.66
C GLY A 460 26.39 -20.22 7.36
N THR A 461 27.63 -20.47 6.95
CA THR A 461 28.56 -21.38 7.63
C THR A 461 29.74 -20.55 8.10
N ALA A 462 30.06 -20.62 9.38
CA ALA A 462 31.11 -19.84 9.99
C ALA A 462 32.49 -20.27 9.46
N GLU A 463 33.35 -19.31 9.14
CA GLU A 463 34.77 -19.57 8.87
C GLU A 463 35.59 -19.71 10.16
N SER A 464 35.05 -19.21 11.29
CA SER A 464 35.59 -19.33 12.65
C SER A 464 34.51 -19.89 13.59
N ASP A 465 34.69 -19.76 14.90
CA ASP A 465 33.72 -20.23 15.90
C ASP A 465 32.52 -19.26 16.04
N THR A 466 32.41 -18.23 15.20
CA THR A 466 31.38 -17.18 15.33
C THR A 466 30.70 -16.85 14.01
N LEU A 467 29.39 -16.60 14.07
CA LEU A 467 28.62 -15.89 13.04
C LEU A 467 28.12 -14.57 13.62
N VAL A 468 28.46 -13.47 12.96
CA VAL A 468 28.02 -12.12 13.35
C VAL A 468 26.90 -11.70 12.41
N GLY A 469 25.71 -11.57 12.95
CA GLY A 469 24.59 -10.90 12.31
C GLY A 469 24.70 -9.39 12.53
N SER A 470 24.36 -8.64 11.50
CA SER A 470 24.40 -7.19 11.47
C SER A 470 23.29 -6.68 10.55
N GLU A 471 22.77 -5.50 10.88
CA GLU A 471 21.92 -4.74 9.97
C GLU A 471 22.74 -4.17 8.79
N ALA A 472 24.05 -3.99 8.93
CA ALA A 472 24.92 -3.61 7.83
C ALA A 472 25.06 -4.71 6.78
N THR A 473 25.33 -4.31 5.54
CA THR A 473 25.67 -5.22 4.44
C THR A 473 26.98 -4.82 3.82
N THR A 474 27.98 -5.69 3.92
CA THR A 474 29.31 -5.48 3.34
C THR A 474 29.43 -6.18 2.00
N ILE A 475 29.94 -5.45 1.01
CA ILE A 475 30.11 -5.88 -0.36
C ILE A 475 31.59 -5.78 -0.71
N GLU A 476 32.20 -6.92 -1.04
CA GLU A 476 33.60 -6.99 -1.43
C GLU A 476 33.80 -6.57 -2.89
N ILE A 477 34.75 -5.66 -3.10
CA ILE A 477 35.16 -5.12 -4.39
C ILE A 477 36.59 -5.58 -4.71
N THR A 478 36.75 -6.12 -5.90
CA THR A 478 38.01 -6.64 -6.44
C THR A 478 38.49 -5.77 -7.60
N ALA A 479 39.78 -5.87 -7.94
CA ALA A 479 40.36 -5.05 -9.00
C ALA A 479 39.69 -5.19 -10.37
N ASP A 480 39.06 -6.33 -10.64
CA ASP A 480 38.37 -6.64 -11.89
C ASP A 480 36.93 -6.11 -11.96
N ASP A 481 36.40 -5.59 -10.84
CA ASP A 481 35.05 -5.05 -10.79
C ASP A 481 34.92 -3.74 -11.57
N THR A 482 33.77 -3.57 -12.22
CA THR A 482 33.37 -2.39 -13.00
C THR A 482 32.27 -1.64 -12.25
N LEU A 483 31.82 -0.47 -12.75
CA LEU A 483 30.64 0.18 -12.17
C LEU A 483 29.40 -0.69 -12.30
N ASP A 484 29.25 -1.36 -13.46
CA ASP A 484 28.13 -2.29 -13.69
C ASP A 484 28.18 -3.48 -12.70
N SER A 485 29.35 -4.05 -12.41
CA SER A 485 29.43 -5.17 -11.45
C SER A 485 29.21 -4.72 -10.00
N ILE A 486 29.63 -3.50 -9.63
CA ILE A 486 29.29 -2.92 -8.32
C ILE A 486 27.78 -2.72 -8.18
N VAL A 487 27.12 -2.20 -9.23
CA VAL A 487 25.67 -2.04 -9.27
C VAL A 487 24.97 -3.39 -9.12
N GLU A 488 25.42 -4.42 -9.84
CA GLU A 488 24.88 -5.78 -9.73
C GLU A 488 25.03 -6.33 -8.31
N LYS A 489 26.22 -6.22 -7.70
CA LYS A 489 26.46 -6.68 -6.32
C LYS A 489 25.58 -5.98 -5.29
N ILE A 490 25.40 -4.65 -5.40
CA ILE A 490 24.51 -3.91 -4.51
C ILE A 490 23.06 -4.36 -4.70
N ASN A 491 22.59 -4.45 -5.95
CA ASN A 491 21.20 -4.82 -6.25
C ASN A 491 20.90 -6.29 -5.90
N GLU A 492 21.88 -7.19 -6.02
CA GLU A 492 21.76 -8.60 -5.62
C GLU A 492 21.63 -8.74 -4.09
N SER A 493 22.24 -7.83 -3.32
CA SER A 493 22.02 -7.81 -1.86
C SER A 493 20.56 -7.55 -1.49
N GLY A 494 19.84 -6.73 -2.29
CA GLY A 494 18.40 -6.46 -2.17
C GLY A 494 17.91 -5.87 -0.85
N ARG A 495 18.81 -5.56 0.10
CA ARG A 495 18.43 -5.21 1.48
C ARG A 495 17.99 -3.76 1.62
N TYR A 496 18.85 -2.76 1.47
CA TYR A 496 18.51 -1.37 1.86
C TYR A 496 18.57 -0.34 0.73
N ALA A 497 19.23 -0.68 -0.37
CA ALA A 497 19.47 0.26 -1.45
C ALA A 497 19.48 -0.43 -2.80
N ASP A 498 19.08 0.33 -3.82
CA ASP A 498 19.30 0.02 -5.23
C ASP A 498 20.41 0.92 -5.77
N ALA A 499 21.31 0.36 -6.56
CA ALA A 499 22.34 1.08 -7.26
C ALA A 499 22.05 1.18 -8.76
N SER A 500 22.59 2.22 -9.38
CA SER A 500 22.54 2.44 -10.83
C SER A 500 23.72 3.30 -11.28
N VAL A 501 24.01 3.26 -12.58
CA VAL A 501 24.99 4.16 -13.20
C VAL A 501 24.27 5.34 -13.84
N ILE A 502 24.74 6.56 -13.55
CA ILE A 502 24.28 7.78 -14.20
C ILE A 502 25.28 8.19 -15.27
N ALA A 503 24.81 8.35 -16.51
CA ALA A 503 25.55 9.04 -17.56
C ALA A 503 25.44 10.56 -17.34
N ASN A 504 26.57 11.23 -17.22
CA ASN A 504 26.64 12.65 -17.03
C ASN A 504 26.69 13.42 -18.37
N ASP A 505 26.38 14.71 -18.33
CA ASP A 505 26.36 15.59 -19.53
C ASP A 505 27.71 15.71 -20.26
N ASP A 506 28.83 15.43 -19.59
CA ASP A 506 30.18 15.45 -20.16
C ASP A 506 30.60 14.10 -20.79
N GLY A 507 29.72 13.08 -20.78
CA GLY A 507 29.99 11.76 -21.31
C GLY A 507 30.64 10.78 -20.33
N THR A 508 30.89 11.20 -19.08
CA THR A 508 31.40 10.33 -18.00
C THR A 508 30.27 9.68 -17.20
N TYR A 509 30.61 8.71 -16.36
CA TYR A 509 29.68 7.90 -15.56
C TYR A 509 29.92 8.07 -14.06
N SER A 510 28.85 8.01 -13.28
CA SER A 510 28.90 8.04 -11.81
C SER A 510 28.01 6.95 -11.22
N LEU A 511 28.44 6.37 -10.10
CA LEU A 511 27.63 5.44 -9.32
C LEU A 511 26.58 6.24 -8.53
N GLN A 512 25.33 5.78 -8.57
CA GLN A 512 24.25 6.27 -7.70
C GLN A 512 23.74 5.11 -6.86
N ILE A 513 23.61 5.33 -5.56
CA ILE A 513 23.04 4.39 -4.58
C ILE A 513 21.84 5.10 -3.93
N ARG A 514 20.65 4.54 -4.12
CA ARG A 514 19.39 5.10 -3.62
C ARG A 514 18.77 4.15 -2.62
N ALA A 515 18.34 4.66 -1.47
CA ALA A 515 17.60 3.85 -0.51
C ALA A 515 16.27 3.36 -1.08
N ASN A 516 15.88 2.15 -0.69
CA ASN A 516 14.60 1.55 -1.11
C ASN A 516 13.39 2.11 -0.35
N LYS A 517 13.63 2.75 0.81
CA LYS A 517 12.62 3.39 1.64
C LYS A 517 12.81 4.91 1.64
N GLY A 518 11.69 5.65 1.57
CA GLY A 518 11.69 7.10 1.75
C GLY A 518 11.70 7.51 3.23
N GLY A 519 11.86 8.80 3.49
CA GLY A 519 11.79 9.31 4.85
C GLY A 519 13.10 9.22 5.62
N GLU A 520 13.05 9.60 6.89
CA GLU A 520 14.17 9.54 7.83
C GLU A 520 14.56 8.08 8.11
N THR A 521 13.58 7.19 8.31
CA THR A 521 13.82 5.76 8.52
C THR A 521 14.45 5.07 7.31
N GLY A 522 14.34 5.67 6.12
CA GLY A 522 14.96 5.18 4.90
C GLY A 522 16.39 5.68 4.66
N ARG A 523 16.99 6.39 5.63
CA ARG A 523 18.39 6.80 5.51
C ARG A 523 19.32 5.59 5.42
N ILE A 524 20.40 5.75 4.67
CA ILE A 524 21.48 4.77 4.56
C ILE A 524 22.83 5.48 4.70
N GLY A 525 23.74 4.90 5.48
CA GLY A 525 25.15 5.25 5.52
C GLY A 525 25.90 4.32 4.57
N VAL A 526 26.85 4.85 3.81
CA VAL A 526 27.72 4.02 2.95
C VAL A 526 29.16 4.35 3.25
N ASN A 527 29.85 3.36 3.82
CA ASN A 527 31.26 3.44 4.17
C ASN A 527 32.10 2.63 3.19
N THR A 528 33.30 3.11 2.92
CA THR A 528 34.26 2.44 2.03
C THR A 528 35.55 2.18 2.79
N SER A 529 36.03 0.94 2.79
CA SER A 529 37.30 0.54 3.40
C SER A 529 38.27 0.09 2.32
N GLY A 530 39.46 0.70 2.26
CA GLY A 530 40.45 0.44 1.21
C GLY A 530 40.04 0.88 -0.20
N LEU A 531 38.92 1.61 -0.32
CA LEU A 531 38.25 1.91 -1.58
C LEU A 531 37.99 3.41 -1.73
N GLU A 532 38.51 4.02 -2.79
CA GLU A 532 38.38 5.47 -3.06
C GLU A 532 37.30 5.77 -4.11
N LEU A 533 36.02 5.62 -3.73
CA LEU A 533 34.89 6.01 -4.61
C LEU A 533 34.43 7.46 -4.41
N ASN A 534 34.89 8.12 -3.34
CA ASN A 534 34.50 9.49 -2.97
C ASN A 534 32.98 9.69 -2.98
N LEU A 535 32.26 8.89 -2.19
CA LEU A 535 30.79 8.94 -2.12
C LEU A 535 30.33 10.20 -1.39
N ARG A 536 29.24 10.80 -1.88
CA ARG A 536 28.60 11.98 -1.29
C ARG A 536 27.10 11.84 -1.28
N THR A 537 26.49 12.26 -0.19
CA THR A 537 25.04 12.33 -0.05
C THR A 537 24.50 13.46 -0.94
N ALA A 538 23.81 13.09 -2.02
CA ALA A 538 23.17 14.00 -2.95
C ALA A 538 21.81 14.50 -2.42
N SER A 539 21.09 13.63 -1.68
CA SER A 539 19.87 13.99 -0.97
C SER A 539 19.77 13.13 0.30
N GLN A 540 19.57 13.77 1.45
CA GLN A 540 19.31 13.05 2.70
C GLN A 540 17.84 12.59 2.73
N GLY A 541 17.62 11.35 3.15
CA GLY A 541 16.28 10.84 3.47
C GLY A 541 15.70 11.64 4.64
N ARG A 542 14.47 12.12 4.49
CA ARG A 542 13.77 12.91 5.52
C ARG A 542 12.27 12.77 5.34
N ASP A 543 11.54 12.84 6.45
CA ASP A 543 10.08 12.74 6.44
C ASP A 543 9.43 14.02 5.88
N ALA A 544 8.27 13.86 5.26
CA ALA A 544 7.35 14.96 5.04
C ALA A 544 6.78 15.42 6.38
N VAL A 545 6.54 16.73 6.52
CA VAL A 545 5.92 17.31 7.71
C VAL A 545 4.81 18.24 7.30
N ILE A 546 3.62 18.05 7.90
CA ILE A 546 2.50 18.97 7.80
C ILE A 546 2.09 19.47 9.17
N SER A 547 1.50 20.65 9.20
CA SER A 547 0.73 21.12 10.35
C SER A 547 -0.74 21.22 9.98
N ILE A 548 -1.62 20.77 10.87
CA ILE A 548 -3.07 20.79 10.71
C ILE A 548 -3.68 21.51 11.91
N ALA A 549 -4.57 22.45 11.66
CA ALA A 549 -5.41 23.09 12.66
C ALA A 549 -6.88 23.01 12.24
N THR A 550 -7.75 22.64 13.18
CA THR A 550 -9.20 22.76 13.01
C THR A 550 -9.64 24.12 13.55
N GLU A 551 -10.71 24.71 13.03
CA GLU A 551 -11.19 26.04 13.46
C GLU A 551 -11.33 26.12 14.99
N GLY A 552 -10.56 27.02 15.63
CA GLY A 552 -10.54 27.22 17.08
C GLY A 552 -9.78 26.17 17.90
N GLY A 553 -9.14 25.18 17.26
CA GLY A 553 -8.33 24.14 17.90
C GLY A 553 -6.84 24.44 17.96
N THR A 554 -6.08 23.54 18.61
CA THR A 554 -4.62 23.55 18.64
C THR A 554 -4.02 23.02 17.34
N THR A 555 -2.93 23.62 16.89
CA THR A 555 -2.15 23.09 15.74
C THR A 555 -1.48 21.77 16.12
N ARG A 556 -1.64 20.76 15.29
CA ARG A 556 -0.95 19.46 15.38
C ARG A 556 0.07 19.34 14.26
N PHE A 557 1.17 18.65 14.50
CA PHE A 557 2.15 18.29 13.48
C PHE A 557 2.05 16.79 13.20
N LEU A 558 2.13 16.43 11.93
CA LEU A 558 2.22 15.04 11.49
C LEU A 558 3.47 14.88 10.65
N ASN A 559 4.14 13.73 10.80
CA ASN A 559 5.25 13.30 9.95
C ASN A 559 4.85 12.08 9.12
N SER A 560 5.47 11.92 7.95
CA SER A 560 5.26 10.77 7.08
C SER A 560 6.51 10.50 6.24
N SER A 561 6.89 9.24 6.10
CA SER A 561 8.06 8.82 5.30
C SER A 561 7.85 8.95 3.79
N ASP A 562 6.61 9.00 3.31
CA ASP A 562 6.29 9.00 1.87
C ASP A 562 5.48 10.23 1.42
N GLY A 563 5.12 11.11 2.35
CA GLY A 563 4.31 12.30 2.07
C GLY A 563 2.81 12.04 2.02
N VAL A 564 2.37 10.82 2.35
CA VAL A 564 0.97 10.46 2.59
C VAL A 564 0.70 10.46 4.08
N PHE A 565 -0.35 11.16 4.50
CA PHE A 565 -0.73 11.31 5.90
C PHE A 565 -2.16 10.82 6.07
N GLU A 566 -2.36 9.88 6.99
CA GLU A 566 -3.70 9.43 7.40
C GLU A 566 -4.01 10.04 8.76
N ASP A 567 -4.95 10.97 8.83
CA ASP A 567 -5.36 11.57 10.11
C ASP A 567 -6.65 10.93 10.61
N SER A 568 -6.49 9.96 11.52
CA SER A 568 -7.61 9.26 12.17
C SER A 568 -8.51 10.17 13.01
N ILE A 569 -8.03 11.36 13.40
CA ILE A 569 -8.79 12.32 14.20
C ILE A 569 -9.81 13.08 13.34
N THR A 570 -9.39 13.56 12.17
CA THR A 570 -10.27 14.33 11.26
C THR A 570 -10.92 13.47 10.19
N GLY A 571 -10.43 12.24 9.98
CA GLY A 571 -10.84 11.36 8.89
C GLY A 571 -10.35 11.83 7.52
N LEU A 572 -9.28 12.63 7.48
CA LEU A 572 -8.70 13.18 6.27
C LEU A 572 -7.38 12.51 5.94
N ASP A 573 -7.22 12.18 4.66
CA ASP A 573 -5.97 11.68 4.12
C ASP A 573 -5.36 12.76 3.23
N PHE A 574 -4.09 13.07 3.45
CA PHE A 574 -3.37 14.11 2.74
C PHE A 574 -2.22 13.53 1.93
N THR A 575 -1.97 14.09 0.75
CA THR A 575 -0.74 13.83 0.01
C THR A 575 -0.05 15.14 -0.30
N VAL A 576 1.15 15.31 0.24
CA VAL A 576 1.98 16.49 0.06
C VAL A 576 2.76 16.37 -1.23
N LYS A 577 2.72 17.43 -2.04
CA LYS A 577 3.44 17.52 -3.31
C LYS A 577 4.51 18.59 -3.26
N GLU A 578 4.22 19.72 -2.61
CA GLU A 578 5.13 20.86 -2.48
C GLU A 578 4.98 21.54 -1.12
N VAL A 579 6.02 22.27 -0.71
CA VAL A 579 6.00 23.12 0.49
C VAL A 579 5.18 24.37 0.22
N SER A 580 4.32 24.76 1.16
CA SER A 580 3.46 25.94 1.03
C SER A 580 3.90 27.04 2.00
N THR A 581 4.07 28.25 1.46
CA THR A 581 4.39 29.45 2.26
C THR A 581 3.17 30.01 2.98
N ASN A 582 1.98 29.86 2.37
CA ASN A 582 0.70 30.30 2.92
C ASN A 582 -0.12 29.12 3.47
N PRO A 583 -0.99 29.33 4.47
CA PRO A 583 -1.92 28.30 4.90
C PRO A 583 -2.88 27.86 3.78
N ILE A 584 -3.07 26.55 3.63
CA ILE A 584 -3.98 25.91 2.70
C ILE A 584 -5.29 25.64 3.46
N GLN A 585 -6.40 26.12 2.94
CA GLN A 585 -7.73 25.82 3.48
C GLN A 585 -8.26 24.54 2.87
N VAL A 586 -8.69 23.62 3.72
CA VAL A 586 -9.31 22.35 3.36
C VAL A 586 -10.75 22.38 3.88
N SER A 587 -11.69 22.40 2.95
CA SER A 587 -13.13 22.44 3.24
C SER A 587 -13.71 21.05 3.07
N VAL A 588 -14.36 20.53 4.12
CA VAL A 588 -15.00 19.21 4.12
C VAL A 588 -16.51 19.38 4.20
N ALA A 589 -17.20 18.92 3.16
CA ALA A 589 -18.66 19.00 3.04
C ALA A 589 -19.27 17.65 2.67
N ASP A 590 -20.58 17.51 2.88
CA ASP A 590 -21.35 16.38 2.36
C ASP A 590 -21.28 16.29 0.83
N ASP A 591 -21.11 15.07 0.31
CA ASP A 591 -21.11 14.78 -1.13
C ASP A 591 -22.19 13.75 -1.45
N PRO A 592 -23.42 14.20 -1.80
CA PRO A 592 -24.50 13.29 -2.15
C PRO A 592 -24.34 12.66 -3.54
N GLY A 593 -23.31 13.01 -4.31
CA GLY A 593 -23.18 12.63 -5.72
C GLY A 593 -23.14 11.13 -5.96
N ALA A 594 -22.47 10.37 -5.08
CA ALA A 594 -22.41 8.92 -5.16
C ALA A 594 -23.79 8.28 -4.94
N ALA A 595 -24.52 8.72 -3.90
CA ALA A 595 -25.89 8.26 -3.62
C ALA A 595 -26.86 8.60 -4.76
N VAL A 596 -26.81 9.83 -5.31
CA VAL A 596 -27.64 10.23 -6.46
C VAL A 596 -27.38 9.33 -7.66
N THR A 597 -26.11 9.04 -7.96
CA THR A 597 -25.72 8.17 -9.07
C THR A 597 -26.23 6.74 -8.87
N ALA A 598 -26.11 6.19 -7.66
CA ALA A 598 -26.58 4.86 -7.35
C ALA A 598 -28.12 4.75 -7.46
N ILE A 599 -28.86 5.76 -6.99
CA ILE A 599 -30.32 5.81 -7.09
C ILE A 599 -30.77 5.90 -8.55
N LYS A 600 -30.08 6.70 -9.39
CA LYS A 600 -30.35 6.75 -10.83
C LYS A 600 -30.12 5.41 -11.51
N ARG A 601 -29.00 4.74 -11.18
CA ARG A 601 -28.71 3.39 -11.70
C ARG A 601 -29.80 2.40 -11.29
N PHE A 602 -30.31 2.47 -10.07
CA PHE A 602 -31.45 1.65 -9.64
C PHE A 602 -32.70 1.93 -10.50
N ALA A 603 -33.06 3.20 -10.69
CA ALA A 603 -34.20 3.57 -11.54
C ALA A 603 -34.03 3.08 -12.99
N GLU A 604 -32.83 3.18 -13.55
CA GLU A 604 -32.51 2.67 -14.89
C GLU A 604 -32.68 1.15 -15.01
N GLN A 605 -32.20 0.37 -14.04
CA GLN A 605 -32.37 -1.09 -14.06
C GLN A 605 -33.84 -1.49 -13.92
N TYR A 606 -34.60 -0.79 -13.08
CA TYR A 606 -36.05 -0.99 -13.00
C TYR A 606 -36.74 -0.63 -14.31
N ASN A 607 -36.36 0.46 -14.96
CA ASN A 607 -36.94 0.85 -16.25
C ASN A 607 -36.66 -0.18 -17.35
N LYS A 608 -35.49 -0.82 -17.34
CA LYS A 608 -35.19 -1.97 -18.23
C LYS A 608 -36.08 -3.17 -17.95
N LEU A 609 -36.46 -3.42 -16.70
CA LEU A 609 -37.42 -4.47 -16.35
C LEU A 609 -38.80 -4.17 -16.95
N VAL A 610 -39.26 -2.92 -16.82
CA VAL A 610 -40.53 -2.47 -17.42
C VAL A 610 -40.48 -2.59 -18.94
N ASP A 611 -39.41 -2.11 -19.57
CA ASP A 611 -39.21 -2.21 -21.03
C ASP A 611 -39.26 -3.65 -21.53
N LEU A 612 -38.58 -4.57 -20.84
CA LEU A 612 -38.60 -5.98 -21.20
C LEU A 612 -39.98 -6.60 -21.01
N ILE A 613 -40.70 -6.25 -19.92
CA ILE A 613 -42.08 -6.72 -19.71
C ILE A 613 -42.98 -6.25 -20.85
N ASP A 614 -42.90 -4.99 -21.25
CA ASP A 614 -43.69 -4.46 -22.36
C ASP A 614 -43.32 -5.15 -23.69
N GLU A 615 -42.03 -5.35 -23.96
CA GLU A 615 -41.52 -6.05 -25.15
C GLU A 615 -42.01 -7.50 -25.25
N VAL A 616 -42.11 -8.23 -24.13
CA VAL A 616 -42.52 -9.64 -24.17
C VAL A 616 -44.03 -9.84 -24.01
N THR A 617 -44.78 -8.77 -23.70
CA THR A 617 -46.23 -8.82 -23.45
C THR A 617 -47.06 -7.93 -24.38
N PHE A 618 -46.48 -7.39 -25.45
CA PHE A 618 -47.24 -6.55 -26.40
C PHE A 618 -48.36 -7.31 -27.12
N TYR A 619 -49.34 -6.53 -27.62
CA TYR A 619 -50.36 -6.98 -28.57
C TYR A 619 -50.47 -5.97 -29.71
N ASP A 620 -50.22 -6.44 -30.93
CA ASP A 620 -50.41 -5.68 -32.17
C ASP A 620 -51.73 -6.12 -32.82
N ALA A 621 -52.73 -5.23 -32.76
CA ALA A 621 -54.06 -5.48 -33.31
C ALA A 621 -54.08 -5.48 -34.85
N ASP A 622 -53.16 -4.75 -35.50
CA ASP A 622 -53.13 -4.59 -36.96
C ASP A 622 -52.53 -5.84 -37.63
N ASN A 623 -51.47 -6.39 -37.03
CA ASN A 623 -50.80 -7.60 -37.53
C ASN A 623 -51.31 -8.89 -36.88
N GLN A 624 -52.17 -8.78 -35.86
CA GLN A 624 -52.62 -9.91 -35.02
C GLN A 624 -51.45 -10.66 -34.35
N GLU A 625 -50.39 -9.94 -34.02
CA GLU A 625 -49.18 -10.47 -33.38
C GLU A 625 -49.18 -10.20 -31.87
N VAL A 626 -48.59 -11.11 -31.11
CA VAL A 626 -48.47 -11.02 -29.65
C VAL A 626 -47.04 -11.31 -29.23
N GLY A 627 -46.60 -10.66 -28.16
CA GLY A 627 -45.37 -11.04 -27.47
C GLY A 627 -45.45 -12.48 -26.93
N LEU A 628 -44.31 -13.14 -26.82
CA LEU A 628 -44.22 -14.55 -26.41
C LEU A 628 -44.81 -14.83 -25.02
N LEU A 629 -44.85 -13.82 -24.15
CA LEU A 629 -45.40 -13.89 -22.79
C LEU A 629 -46.72 -13.10 -22.65
N PHE A 630 -47.39 -12.78 -23.75
CA PHE A 630 -48.70 -12.13 -23.74
C PHE A 630 -49.70 -12.93 -22.89
N GLY A 631 -50.38 -12.25 -21.97
CA GLY A 631 -51.33 -12.85 -21.04
C GLY A 631 -50.70 -13.72 -19.93
N SER A 632 -49.37 -13.71 -19.78
CA SER A 632 -48.73 -14.41 -18.68
C SER A 632 -49.04 -13.76 -17.32
N THR A 633 -49.29 -14.59 -16.31
CA THR A 633 -49.62 -14.12 -14.96
C THR A 633 -48.38 -13.67 -14.19
N GLU A 634 -47.21 -14.16 -14.59
CA GLU A 634 -45.91 -13.93 -13.99
C GLU A 634 -45.45 -12.48 -14.22
N THR A 635 -45.53 -11.99 -15.46
CA THR A 635 -45.19 -10.59 -15.79
C THR A 635 -46.12 -9.61 -15.07
N LEU A 636 -47.42 -9.89 -15.04
CA LEU A 636 -48.40 -9.10 -14.28
C LEU A 636 -48.11 -9.10 -12.77
N ARG A 637 -47.69 -10.24 -12.20
CA ARG A 637 -47.32 -10.31 -10.77
C ARG A 637 -46.08 -9.49 -10.47
N ILE A 638 -45.06 -9.57 -11.32
CA ILE A 638 -43.82 -8.79 -11.20
C ILE A 638 -44.12 -7.30 -11.27
N GLN A 639 -44.81 -6.85 -12.33
CA GLN A 639 -45.17 -5.44 -12.52
C GLN A 639 -45.95 -4.90 -11.32
N ASN A 640 -47.03 -5.59 -10.90
CA ASN A 640 -47.83 -5.16 -9.75
C ASN A 640 -47.06 -5.21 -8.43
N GLY A 641 -46.16 -6.18 -8.26
CA GLY A 641 -45.32 -6.32 -7.07
C GLY A 641 -44.41 -5.12 -6.89
N TYR A 642 -43.61 -4.81 -7.92
CA TYR A 642 -42.72 -3.67 -7.89
C TYR A 642 -43.47 -2.34 -7.82
N SER A 643 -44.55 -2.14 -8.59
CA SER A 643 -45.31 -0.90 -8.51
C SER A 643 -45.92 -0.66 -7.12
N ARG A 644 -46.41 -1.71 -6.44
CA ARG A 644 -46.90 -1.59 -5.05
C ARG A 644 -45.77 -1.25 -4.09
N LEU A 645 -44.62 -1.90 -4.23
CA LEU A 645 -43.47 -1.66 -3.36
C LEU A 645 -42.94 -0.23 -3.54
N LEU A 646 -42.73 0.21 -4.78
CA LEU A 646 -42.21 1.54 -5.10
C LEU A 646 -43.17 2.68 -4.74
N THR A 647 -44.46 2.40 -4.59
CA THR A 647 -45.47 3.36 -4.10
C THR A 647 -45.83 3.15 -2.63
N SER A 648 -45.24 2.16 -1.96
CA SER A 648 -45.50 1.87 -0.56
C SER A 648 -44.85 2.91 0.35
N SER A 649 -45.36 2.98 1.58
CA SER A 649 -44.71 3.72 2.65
C SER A 649 -43.91 2.78 3.55
N VAL A 650 -42.64 3.10 3.81
CA VAL A 650 -41.83 2.38 4.80
C VAL A 650 -42.27 2.82 6.19
N SER A 651 -42.81 1.87 6.97
CA SER A 651 -43.30 2.15 8.32
C SER A 651 -42.15 2.19 9.31
N GLY A 652 -42.08 3.24 10.12
CA GLY A 652 -41.03 3.40 11.13
C GLY A 652 -39.71 3.99 10.61
N ALA A 653 -39.59 4.30 9.31
CA ALA A 653 -38.54 5.18 8.80
C ALA A 653 -38.93 6.63 9.14
N GLY A 654 -38.06 7.37 9.85
CA GLY A 654 -38.31 8.66 10.49
C GLY A 654 -39.23 9.65 9.76
N ASP A 655 -38.66 10.70 9.18
CA ASP A 655 -39.42 11.75 8.48
C ASP A 655 -39.66 11.42 6.99
N ILE A 656 -38.76 10.62 6.40
CA ILE A 656 -38.86 10.14 5.02
C ILE A 656 -39.49 8.74 5.03
N LYS A 657 -40.68 8.64 4.44
CA LYS A 657 -41.50 7.41 4.43
C LYS A 657 -41.78 6.88 3.04
N SER A 658 -41.45 7.61 1.98
CA SER A 658 -41.75 7.20 0.61
C SER A 658 -40.73 7.74 -0.40
N LEU A 659 -40.53 6.99 -1.49
CA LEU A 659 -39.69 7.41 -2.62
C LEU A 659 -40.13 8.76 -3.21
N ALA A 660 -41.43 9.06 -3.16
CA ALA A 660 -41.97 10.33 -3.67
C ALA A 660 -41.48 11.56 -2.91
N GLN A 661 -41.16 11.43 -1.61
CA GLN A 661 -40.56 12.51 -0.81
C GLN A 661 -39.10 12.77 -1.22
N LEU A 662 -38.42 11.75 -1.73
CA LEU A 662 -37.06 11.84 -2.30
C LEU A 662 -37.03 12.25 -3.77
N GLY A 663 -38.19 12.64 -4.35
CA GLY A 663 -38.27 13.03 -5.76
C GLY A 663 -38.31 11.85 -6.75
N ILE A 664 -38.50 10.62 -6.28
CA ILE A 664 -38.54 9.41 -7.12
C ILE A 664 -40.01 8.98 -7.29
N ARG A 665 -40.52 8.93 -8.53
CA ARG A 665 -41.94 8.66 -8.82
C ARG A 665 -42.13 7.76 -10.02
N LEU A 666 -43.22 6.99 -10.02
CA LEU A 666 -43.67 6.29 -11.22
C LEU A 666 -44.41 7.25 -12.15
N ASP A 667 -44.13 7.17 -13.45
CA ASP A 667 -44.87 7.86 -14.49
C ASP A 667 -46.10 7.08 -14.96
N GLU A 668 -46.83 7.61 -15.96
CA GLU A 668 -48.04 6.98 -16.52
C GLU A 668 -47.76 5.62 -17.19
N THR A 669 -46.50 5.36 -17.56
CA THR A 669 -46.05 4.09 -18.17
C THR A 669 -45.57 3.09 -17.14
N GLY A 670 -45.52 3.47 -15.85
CA GLY A 670 -45.01 2.61 -14.78
C GLY A 670 -43.49 2.57 -14.69
N LYS A 671 -42.79 3.52 -15.34
CA LYS A 671 -41.33 3.72 -15.24
C LYS A 671 -41.00 4.70 -14.11
N LEU A 672 -39.82 4.56 -13.52
CA LEU A 672 -39.30 5.48 -12.52
C LEU A 672 -38.69 6.72 -13.18
N ALA A 673 -39.12 7.89 -12.71
CA ALA A 673 -38.52 9.19 -12.96
C ALA A 673 -37.89 9.72 -11.66
N VAL A 674 -36.67 10.26 -11.76
CA VAL A 674 -35.88 10.79 -10.64
C VAL A 674 -35.72 12.31 -10.81
N ASP A 675 -36.21 13.08 -9.84
CA ASP A 675 -35.96 14.52 -9.72
C ASP A 675 -34.64 14.73 -8.97
N GLU A 676 -33.54 14.91 -9.72
CA GLU A 676 -32.19 15.02 -9.16
C GLU A 676 -32.04 16.19 -8.19
N THR A 677 -32.72 17.31 -8.45
CA THR A 677 -32.66 18.49 -7.58
C THR A 677 -33.28 18.17 -6.22
N LYS A 678 -34.50 17.62 -6.19
CA LYS A 678 -35.15 17.24 -4.93
C LYS A 678 -34.40 16.15 -4.17
N LEU A 679 -33.85 15.18 -4.90
CA LEU A 679 -33.07 14.12 -4.29
C LEU A 679 -31.79 14.67 -3.64
N THR A 680 -31.10 15.55 -4.34
CA THR A 680 -29.88 16.21 -3.82
C THR A 680 -30.21 17.10 -2.63
N ASP A 681 -31.30 17.86 -2.68
CA ASP A 681 -31.76 18.69 -1.57
C ASP A 681 -32.09 17.84 -0.32
N ALA A 682 -32.80 16.72 -0.49
CA ALA A 682 -33.12 15.82 0.61
C ALA A 682 -31.87 15.19 1.26
N LEU A 683 -30.89 14.80 0.45
CA LEU A 683 -29.61 14.26 0.94
C LEU A 683 -28.77 15.32 1.68
N ASN A 684 -28.78 16.56 1.21
CA ASN A 684 -28.08 17.66 1.89
C ASN A 684 -28.77 18.11 3.17
N GLU A 685 -30.10 17.97 3.27
CA GLU A 685 -30.87 18.34 4.46
C GLU A 685 -30.71 17.30 5.57
N ASP A 686 -30.86 16.01 5.26
CA ASP A 686 -30.73 14.93 6.23
C ASP A 686 -30.39 13.58 5.54
N ALA A 687 -29.10 13.37 5.25
CA ALA A 687 -28.60 12.12 4.67
C ALA A 687 -28.87 10.89 5.56
N ASP A 688 -28.91 11.06 6.88
CA ASP A 688 -29.16 9.98 7.83
C ASP A 688 -30.60 9.49 7.72
N ALA A 689 -31.57 10.40 7.57
CA ALA A 689 -32.97 10.03 7.34
C ALA A 689 -33.15 9.33 5.97
N VAL A 690 -32.39 9.72 4.94
CA VAL A 690 -32.40 9.01 3.65
C VAL A 690 -31.81 7.60 3.80
N ASN A 691 -30.67 7.47 4.49
CA ASN A 691 -30.06 6.17 4.77
C ASN A 691 -31.00 5.27 5.57
N GLU A 692 -31.65 5.79 6.61
CA GLU A 692 -32.62 5.04 7.40
C GLU A 692 -33.78 4.54 6.53
N PHE A 693 -34.30 5.36 5.63
CA PHE A 693 -35.35 4.93 4.69
C PHE A 693 -34.94 3.72 3.85
N PHE A 694 -33.69 3.69 3.35
CA PHE A 694 -33.18 2.57 2.54
C PHE A 694 -32.71 1.37 3.36
N ASN A 695 -32.05 1.61 4.50
CA ASN A 695 -31.18 0.66 5.20
C ASN A 695 -31.53 0.43 6.67
N ARG A 696 -32.73 0.78 7.11
CA ARG A 696 -33.18 0.47 8.48
C ARG A 696 -33.11 -1.02 8.76
N THR A 697 -32.55 -1.40 9.91
CA THR A 697 -32.48 -2.78 10.38
C THR A 697 -33.49 -3.08 11.50
N ASN A 698 -33.84 -4.35 11.68
CA ASN A 698 -34.56 -4.85 12.86
C ASN A 698 -33.59 -5.29 13.98
N ASP A 699 -34.12 -5.83 15.07
CA ASP A 699 -33.34 -6.38 16.19
C ASP A 699 -32.45 -7.58 15.80
N ASP A 700 -32.71 -8.20 14.65
CA ASP A 700 -31.97 -9.35 14.10
C ASP A 700 -30.96 -8.93 13.01
N ASP A 701 -30.64 -7.63 12.92
CA ASP A 701 -29.76 -7.01 11.90
C ASP A 701 -30.24 -7.19 10.43
N GLU A 702 -31.48 -7.62 10.21
CA GLU A 702 -32.06 -7.72 8.88
C GLU A 702 -32.51 -6.35 8.38
N ASN A 703 -32.18 -6.00 7.14
CA ASN A 703 -32.65 -4.78 6.52
C ASN A 703 -34.17 -4.86 6.30
N ILE A 704 -34.91 -4.02 7.01
CA ILE A 704 -36.37 -3.82 6.92
C ILE A 704 -36.72 -2.46 6.30
N GLY A 705 -35.72 -1.79 5.69
CA GLY A 705 -35.86 -0.61 4.86
C GLY A 705 -36.25 -0.96 3.42
N MET A 706 -36.21 0.04 2.54
CA MET A 706 -36.56 -0.13 1.13
C MET A 706 -35.67 -1.17 0.42
N VAL A 707 -34.37 -1.23 0.73
CA VAL A 707 -33.45 -2.21 0.12
C VAL A 707 -33.82 -3.63 0.51
N GLY A 708 -34.07 -3.88 1.79
CA GLY A 708 -34.50 -5.21 2.24
C GLY A 708 -35.83 -5.65 1.64
N MET A 709 -36.83 -4.75 1.61
CA MET A 709 -38.13 -5.07 0.98
C MET A 709 -38.01 -5.34 -0.53
N LEU A 710 -37.05 -4.69 -1.21
CA LEU A 710 -36.75 -4.94 -2.62
C LEU A 710 -36.10 -6.30 -2.81
N SER A 711 -35.12 -6.64 -1.98
CA SER A 711 -34.40 -7.92 -2.04
C SER A 711 -35.36 -9.08 -1.81
N ASP A 712 -36.21 -8.99 -0.77
CA ASP A 712 -37.31 -9.92 -0.50
C ASP A 712 -38.24 -10.14 -1.70
N LEU A 713 -38.59 -9.05 -2.40
CA LEU A 713 -39.47 -9.12 -3.57
C LEU A 713 -38.76 -9.77 -4.76
N ALA A 714 -37.50 -9.43 -4.99
CA ALA A 714 -36.69 -10.02 -6.04
C ALA A 714 -36.49 -11.52 -5.81
N ASP A 715 -36.17 -11.95 -4.59
CA ASP A 715 -35.98 -13.37 -4.25
C ASP A 715 -37.27 -14.18 -4.43
N ARG A 716 -38.43 -13.61 -4.10
CA ARG A 716 -39.73 -14.25 -4.38
C ARG A 716 -39.95 -14.51 -5.87
N TYR A 717 -39.39 -13.67 -6.75
CA TYR A 717 -39.57 -13.80 -8.20
C TYR A 717 -38.44 -14.58 -8.87
N ALA A 718 -37.18 -14.30 -8.54
CA ALA A 718 -35.98 -14.77 -9.22
C ALA A 718 -34.99 -15.52 -8.31
N GLY A 719 -35.33 -15.78 -7.05
CA GLY A 719 -34.47 -16.51 -6.12
C GLY A 719 -34.16 -17.93 -6.59
N THR A 720 -32.94 -18.38 -6.30
CA THR A 720 -32.36 -19.64 -6.82
C THR A 720 -33.04 -20.90 -6.27
N ASP A 721 -33.59 -20.83 -5.05
CA ASP A 721 -34.11 -22.00 -4.36
C ASP A 721 -35.62 -22.21 -4.55
N SER A 722 -36.40 -21.12 -4.65
CA SER A 722 -37.87 -21.19 -4.69
C SER A 722 -38.54 -20.01 -5.42
N GLY A 723 -37.83 -19.32 -6.32
CA GLY A 723 -38.40 -18.20 -7.08
C GLY A 723 -39.56 -18.59 -8.01
N MET A 724 -40.49 -17.67 -8.24
CA MET A 724 -41.62 -17.88 -9.18
C MET A 724 -41.14 -18.21 -10.61
N LEU A 725 -40.12 -17.50 -11.11
CA LEU A 725 -39.63 -17.65 -12.48
C LEU A 725 -38.89 -18.98 -12.68
N ILE A 726 -38.13 -19.45 -11.68
CA ILE A 726 -37.47 -20.76 -11.78
C ILE A 726 -38.49 -21.91 -11.80
N ASN A 727 -39.54 -21.81 -10.98
CA ASN A 727 -40.65 -22.77 -11.01
C ASN A 727 -41.37 -22.79 -12.37
N LYS A 728 -41.53 -21.61 -13.01
CA LYS A 728 -42.10 -21.52 -14.35
C LYS A 728 -41.18 -22.16 -15.40
N THR A 729 -39.88 -21.90 -15.34
CA THR A 729 -38.88 -22.51 -16.22
C THR A 729 -38.90 -24.03 -16.12
N GLN A 730 -38.95 -24.59 -14.91
CA GLN A 730 -39.08 -26.04 -14.69
C GLN A 730 -40.38 -26.60 -15.31
N THR A 731 -41.50 -25.90 -15.15
CA THR A 731 -42.79 -26.29 -15.76
C THR A 731 -42.69 -26.33 -17.29
N LEU A 732 -42.07 -25.32 -17.90
CA LEU A 732 -41.86 -25.27 -19.36
C LEU A 732 -40.91 -26.37 -19.83
N ASN A 733 -39.85 -26.68 -19.06
CA ASN A 733 -38.92 -27.78 -19.37
C ASN A 733 -39.66 -29.12 -19.43
N THR A 734 -40.47 -29.43 -18.42
CA THR A 734 -41.26 -30.67 -18.41
C THR A 734 -42.29 -30.72 -19.56
N GLN A 735 -42.87 -29.58 -19.96
CA GLN A 735 -43.76 -29.53 -21.12
C GLN A 735 -43.01 -29.77 -22.43
N LEU A 736 -41.80 -29.22 -22.56
CA LEU A 736 -40.93 -29.39 -23.71
C LEU A 736 -40.50 -30.85 -23.86
N GLU A 737 -40.05 -31.48 -22.77
CA GLU A 737 -39.69 -32.90 -22.73
C GLU A 737 -40.85 -33.79 -23.19
N ARG A 738 -42.05 -33.60 -22.62
CA ARG A 738 -43.24 -34.36 -23.03
C ARG A 738 -43.63 -34.14 -24.49
N ASN A 739 -43.43 -32.93 -25.02
CA ASN A 739 -43.69 -32.66 -26.44
C ASN A 739 -42.67 -33.35 -27.33
N ASN A 740 -41.39 -33.32 -26.97
CA ASN A 740 -40.31 -34.00 -27.69
C ASN A 740 -40.52 -35.52 -27.72
N GLU A 741 -40.85 -36.14 -26.58
CA GLU A 741 -41.18 -37.57 -26.53
C GLU A 741 -42.37 -37.94 -27.44
N ARG A 742 -43.39 -37.08 -27.52
CA ARG A 742 -44.54 -37.26 -28.42
C ARG A 742 -44.14 -37.10 -29.88
N VAL A 743 -43.29 -36.13 -30.18
CA VAL A 743 -42.73 -35.91 -31.53
C VAL A 743 -41.93 -37.14 -31.97
N ASP A 744 -41.09 -37.69 -31.09
CA ASP A 744 -40.30 -38.89 -31.38
C ASP A 744 -41.19 -40.10 -31.65
N SER A 745 -42.22 -40.32 -30.81
CA SER A 745 -43.21 -41.37 -31.04
C SER A 745 -43.96 -41.20 -32.37
N MET A 746 -44.31 -39.95 -32.73
CA MET A 746 -44.94 -39.66 -34.02
C MET A 746 -43.98 -39.91 -35.19
N ASN A 747 -42.70 -39.53 -35.07
CA ASN A 747 -41.70 -39.78 -36.09
C ASN A 747 -41.54 -41.28 -36.37
N THR A 748 -41.45 -42.12 -35.33
CA THR A 748 -41.38 -43.59 -35.51
C THR A 748 -42.61 -44.15 -36.21
N ARG A 749 -43.81 -43.65 -35.86
CA ARG A 749 -45.07 -44.07 -36.49
C ARG A 749 -45.16 -43.64 -37.95
N LEU A 750 -44.77 -42.40 -38.24
CA LEU A 750 -44.76 -41.86 -39.60
C LEU A 750 -43.79 -42.64 -40.48
N GLU A 751 -42.61 -43.02 -39.97
CA GLU A 751 -41.66 -43.86 -40.71
C GLU A 751 -42.25 -45.24 -41.04
N SER A 752 -42.85 -45.89 -40.04
CA SER A 752 -43.52 -47.19 -40.24
C SER A 752 -44.68 -47.11 -41.25
N GLN A 753 -45.47 -46.02 -41.19
CA GLN A 753 -46.54 -45.76 -42.14
C GLN A 753 -46.00 -45.54 -43.56
N ARG A 754 -44.91 -44.78 -43.71
CA ARG A 754 -44.24 -44.55 -44.98
C ARG A 754 -43.77 -45.86 -45.61
N GLU A 755 -43.08 -46.71 -44.85
CA GLU A 755 -42.65 -48.03 -45.31
C GLU A 755 -43.83 -48.91 -45.74
N GLN A 756 -44.90 -48.94 -44.95
CA GLN A 756 -46.07 -49.75 -45.25
C GLN A 756 -46.83 -49.25 -46.49
N LEU A 757 -46.98 -47.93 -46.65
CA LEU A 757 -47.55 -47.32 -47.84
C LEU A 757 -46.73 -47.67 -49.08
N LEU A 758 -45.41 -47.47 -49.04
CA LEU A 758 -44.51 -47.84 -50.14
C LEU A 758 -44.65 -49.33 -50.51
N LYS A 759 -44.68 -50.22 -49.51
CA LYS A 759 -44.87 -51.66 -49.73
C LYS A 759 -46.22 -51.98 -50.39
N ASN A 760 -47.30 -51.33 -49.95
CA ASN A 760 -48.64 -51.51 -50.54
C ASN A 760 -48.69 -51.01 -51.98
N TYR A 761 -48.10 -49.85 -52.28
CA TYR A 761 -48.01 -49.32 -53.65
C TYR A 761 -47.18 -50.22 -54.56
N TYR A 762 -46.04 -50.72 -54.09
CA TYR A 762 -45.23 -51.68 -54.86
C TYR A 762 -45.95 -53.02 -55.08
N ALA A 763 -46.70 -53.52 -54.09
CA ALA A 763 -47.50 -54.73 -54.24
C ALA A 763 -48.67 -54.53 -55.22
N MET A 764 -49.30 -53.35 -55.21
CA MET A 764 -50.31 -52.97 -56.21
C MET A 764 -49.70 -52.90 -57.61
N GLU A 765 -48.53 -52.29 -57.80
CA GLU A 765 -47.82 -52.30 -59.09
C GLU A 765 -47.52 -53.73 -59.56
N GLU A 766 -47.05 -54.61 -58.68
CA GLU A 766 -46.79 -56.00 -59.03
C GLU A 766 -48.09 -56.75 -59.43
N ALA A 767 -49.19 -56.48 -58.73
CA ALA A 767 -50.49 -57.04 -59.07
C ALA A 767 -51.02 -56.51 -60.42
N ILE A 768 -50.88 -55.21 -60.68
CA ILE A 768 -51.25 -54.59 -61.96
C ILE A 768 -50.37 -55.12 -63.09
N ALA A 769 -49.07 -55.31 -62.87
CA ALA A 769 -48.15 -55.94 -63.81
C ALA A 769 -48.62 -57.35 -64.22
N LYS A 770 -49.02 -58.17 -63.23
CA LYS A 770 -49.56 -59.53 -63.47
C LYS A 770 -50.91 -59.49 -64.19
N ILE A 771 -51.78 -58.53 -63.85
CA ILE A 771 -53.07 -58.36 -64.54
C ILE A 771 -52.85 -57.95 -66.00
N GLN A 772 -51.93 -57.02 -66.27
CA GLN A 772 -51.58 -56.63 -67.64
C GLN A 772 -50.93 -57.79 -68.40
N SER A 773 -50.01 -58.56 -67.79
CA SER A 773 -49.44 -59.74 -68.45
C SER A 773 -50.50 -60.81 -68.75
N ASN A 774 -51.43 -61.05 -67.81
CA ASN A 774 -52.55 -61.96 -68.01
C ASN A 774 -53.53 -61.45 -69.06
N SER A 775 -53.75 -60.14 -69.16
CA SER A 775 -54.55 -59.53 -70.22
C SER A 775 -53.86 -59.65 -71.58
N SER A 776 -52.54 -59.51 -71.67
CA SER A 776 -51.77 -59.79 -72.90
C SER A 776 -51.84 -61.28 -73.28
N TYR A 777 -51.80 -62.18 -72.29
CA TYR A 777 -51.97 -63.62 -72.48
C TYR A 777 -53.39 -63.96 -72.97
N ALA A 778 -54.43 -63.35 -72.40
CA ALA A 778 -55.82 -63.54 -72.80
C ALA A 778 -56.12 -62.97 -74.20
N SER A 779 -55.57 -61.80 -74.53
CA SER A 779 -55.64 -61.22 -75.89
C SER A 779 -54.90 -62.09 -76.91
N GLY A 780 -53.86 -62.82 -76.50
CA GLY A 780 -53.18 -63.82 -77.33
C GLY A 780 -53.97 -65.12 -77.56
N ILE A 781 -55.02 -65.39 -76.78
CA ILE A 781 -55.86 -66.61 -76.89
C ILE A 781 -57.07 -66.41 -77.83
N SER A 782 -57.37 -65.18 -78.26
CA SER A 782 -58.44 -64.91 -79.23
C SER A 782 -57.96 -64.90 -80.69
N TYR A 783 -57.44 -66.02 -81.20
CA TYR A 783 -57.54 -66.36 -82.64
C TYR A 783 -57.20 -67.84 -82.92
N ILE A 784 -58.01 -68.79 -82.45
CA ILE A 784 -58.17 -70.10 -83.12
C ILE A 784 -59.64 -70.51 -82.93
N GLY A 785 -60.46 -70.36 -83.97
CA GLY A 785 -61.84 -70.87 -83.97
C GLY A 785 -62.79 -70.21 -84.94
N ASN A 786 -62.60 -70.42 -86.25
CA ASN A 786 -63.67 -70.86 -87.17
C ASN A 786 -63.10 -71.10 -88.58
N ASP A 787 -62.78 -72.35 -88.88
CA ASP A 787 -63.00 -72.95 -90.20
C ASP A 787 -64.29 -73.77 -90.06
N TYR A 788 -65.37 -73.34 -90.73
CA TYR A 788 -66.31 -74.14 -91.54
C TYR A 788 -67.42 -73.26 -92.10
#